data_AF-A0AAN0IXG6-F1
#
_entry.id   AF-A0AAN0IXG6-F1
#
_cell.length_a   1.000
_cell.length_b   1.000
_cell.length_c   1.000
_cell.angle_alpha   90.00
_cell.angle_beta   90.00
_cell.angle_gamma   90.00
#
_symmetry.space_group_name_H-M   'P 1'
#
loop_
_entity.id
_entity.type
_entity.pdbx_description
1 polymer ?
#
loop_
_entity_poly.entity_id
_entity_poly.type
_entity_poly.pdbx_seq_one_letter_code
_entity_poly.pdbx_strand_id
1 'polypeptide(L)'
;MATGVDLQKAVRQLISSVTSPPSGSQSKVLSLEDAVANLETTDENFHSYDLVKYVHGQIESVVDPLIDERLKKHGGLSHGEEHDIVALITDDILTSPEYTELCQSTVCEVKDSVDLLLHSDIPDSNDLSSNATSLSGGSSRTQYYPLDDSDTSELSSLKETGLFFIPHDHLIDITDQLKPNRTNEVRLGALQQLHQFPPGDLPQCDTWSSLSSSLEDCIMSDCNSLADSSLKLLSRMFDSTTSYKAREVYRILLCGLVTYFRGPGKANIETGLDPSTETNTKLLQRRRYIEDKLIDNLLNFAGTPKGIELLEGSGLIGECINHMRRRYQLKLQVSQCEKFGYGYMVSEVASTSTGITHLINSGYVCDLVDDLWVLLNGSMSCDVDVIKRDPFDPADRVMYKSIINILNVISSYPAFHKSLLSKAPPKTASTDVVTVSGLLEALVFKYGGTEEPMTAVRNNNDAHLCGLRIISILTTSLDSFVLLDTQFSLRETIASFQHACRLENNEYIIDACSVERNRLLVSSSCIGGPKERLLPPHTLTTISDVYEYPFYVRLKEKVPDCYTLKVSYSHHKLALNIKPSATINDLKSCYMKHLKQHTTLSTKDVSTLLVQSLASLDQTLPQVAEEKASGVVSPSSGQDVVLNLMLNYSKHIGLSNISKDSLWQILQKFNSFTTTPSQNSADWFVVIVSLILLQSHDQSCDTVRQFLRRFSSSATSLYVWRQRENLKPLLNFDTSKIHTFILHYIEFIIQAELPLVYSAFRLSGYTPSQVCQDWLGQCFLNYLDWPEICLYLINCILLGADYQVYFCVAIFKHLEASILKSCQEHTLLIFLKEEPLRGFTTKQSLSFMSQLELKYRSNMLKDLQTVQP
;
A
#
# COMPACT_ATOMS: atom_id res chain seq x y z
N MET A 1 25.51 -29.01 29.04
CA MET A 1 24.92 -30.19 29.71
C MET A 1 23.52 -29.87 30.19
N ALA A 2 22.51 -30.15 29.37
CA ALA A 2 21.09 -30.05 29.75
C ALA A 2 20.51 -31.45 29.89
N THR A 3 20.53 -32.00 31.11
CA THR A 3 19.98 -33.34 31.39
C THR A 3 18.48 -33.27 31.62
N GLY A 4 17.66 -33.94 30.80
CA GLY A 4 16.23 -34.09 31.14
C GLY A 4 15.25 -34.45 30.02
N VAL A 5 15.60 -34.28 28.74
CA VAL A 5 14.73 -34.78 27.65
C VAL A 5 14.95 -36.29 27.51
N ASP A 6 13.95 -37.07 27.91
CA ASP A 6 13.84 -38.47 27.54
C ASP A 6 13.49 -38.53 26.04
N LEU A 7 14.49 -38.85 25.21
CA LEU A 7 14.39 -38.81 23.76
C LEU A 7 13.35 -39.81 23.22
N GLN A 8 13.17 -40.96 23.89
CA GLN A 8 12.12 -41.91 23.56
C GLN A 8 10.73 -41.33 23.86
N LYS A 9 10.57 -40.61 24.98
CA LYS A 9 9.32 -39.93 25.33
C LYS A 9 9.02 -38.77 24.37
N ALA A 10 10.02 -37.99 23.96
CA ALA A 10 9.87 -36.90 23.00
C ALA A 10 9.45 -37.42 21.60
N VAL A 11 10.02 -38.54 21.15
CA VAL A 11 9.60 -39.22 19.91
C VAL A 11 8.19 -39.82 20.05
N ARG A 12 7.86 -40.50 21.16
CA ARG A 12 6.47 -40.97 21.42
C ARG A 12 5.46 -39.82 21.41
N GLN A 13 5.81 -38.66 21.97
CA GLN A 13 4.96 -37.47 21.96
C GLN A 13 4.68 -36.97 20.55
N LEU A 14 5.72 -36.81 19.71
CA LEU A 14 5.58 -36.38 18.32
C LEU A 14 4.69 -37.36 17.52
N ILE A 15 4.96 -38.66 17.63
CA ILE A 15 4.15 -39.68 16.97
C ILE A 15 2.68 -39.60 17.44
N SER A 16 2.44 -39.39 18.74
CA SER A 16 1.07 -39.30 19.28
C SER A 16 0.30 -38.07 18.79
N SER A 17 0.95 -36.90 18.64
CA SER A 17 0.27 -35.70 18.14
C SER A 17 -0.03 -35.78 16.65
N VAL A 18 0.89 -36.34 15.85
CA VAL A 18 0.72 -36.52 14.40
C VAL A 18 -0.31 -37.60 14.08
N THR A 19 -0.55 -38.56 14.98
CA THR A 19 -1.54 -39.65 14.79
C THR A 19 -2.90 -39.39 15.42
N SER A 20 -3.09 -38.33 16.22
CA SER A 20 -4.39 -37.98 16.83
C SER A 20 -5.16 -36.96 15.98
N PRO A 21 -6.22 -37.33 15.23
CA PRO A 21 -6.94 -36.41 14.36
C PRO A 21 -7.83 -35.45 15.17
N PRO A 22 -7.91 -34.15 14.80
CA PRO A 22 -8.82 -33.21 15.44
C PRO A 22 -10.29 -33.53 15.12
N SER A 23 -11.13 -33.51 16.15
CA SER A 23 -12.55 -33.88 16.14
C SER A 23 -13.39 -33.02 15.19
N GLY A 24 -13.50 -33.42 13.92
CA GLY A 24 -14.39 -32.78 12.96
C GLY A 24 -14.09 -33.01 11.47
N SER A 25 -12.91 -33.53 11.12
CA SER A 25 -12.52 -33.74 9.72
C SER A 25 -12.45 -35.22 9.32
N GLN A 26 -13.11 -35.59 8.21
CA GLN A 26 -12.82 -36.83 7.50
C GLN A 26 -11.58 -36.61 6.62
N SER A 27 -10.39 -36.64 7.23
CA SER A 27 -9.13 -36.59 6.48
C SER A 27 -8.79 -37.95 5.84
N LYS A 28 -7.97 -37.92 4.79
CA LYS A 28 -7.39 -39.11 4.18
C LYS A 28 -6.43 -39.78 5.17
N VAL A 29 -6.23 -41.09 5.01
CA VAL A 29 -5.04 -41.76 5.56
C VAL A 29 -3.85 -41.33 4.71
N LEU A 30 -3.19 -40.24 5.11
CA LEU A 30 -1.82 -39.93 4.70
C LEU A 30 -0.90 -41.03 5.26
N SER A 31 0.25 -41.27 4.60
CA SER A 31 1.26 -42.12 5.24
C SER A 31 1.86 -41.39 6.45
N LEU A 32 2.40 -42.13 7.43
CA LEU A 32 3.15 -41.50 8.52
C LEU A 32 4.39 -40.75 8.01
N GLU A 33 4.92 -41.15 6.85
CA GLU A 33 6.06 -40.51 6.21
C GLU A 33 5.65 -39.11 5.66
N ASP A 34 4.52 -39.02 4.95
CA ASP A 34 3.96 -37.74 4.47
C ASP A 34 3.55 -36.80 5.62
N ALA A 35 3.08 -37.37 6.74
CA ALA A 35 2.61 -36.60 7.89
C ALA A 35 3.75 -36.10 8.81
N VAL A 36 4.94 -36.70 8.73
CA VAL A 36 6.15 -36.24 9.42
C VAL A 36 7.03 -35.37 8.50
N ALA A 37 6.97 -35.60 7.18
CA ALA A 37 7.58 -34.71 6.20
C ALA A 37 6.97 -33.30 6.27
N ASN A 38 7.84 -32.29 6.19
CA ASN A 38 7.45 -30.87 6.15
C ASN A 38 6.67 -30.35 7.39
N LEU A 39 6.74 -31.02 8.55
CA LEU A 39 6.09 -30.56 9.80
C LEU A 39 6.36 -29.10 10.18
N GLU A 40 7.57 -28.59 9.87
CA GLU A 40 7.95 -27.18 10.01
C GLU A 40 7.01 -26.20 9.28
N THR A 41 6.36 -26.67 8.20
CA THR A 41 5.49 -25.88 7.33
C THR A 41 4.00 -26.18 7.54
N THR A 42 3.65 -27.32 8.14
CA THR A 42 2.27 -27.80 8.28
C THR A 42 1.69 -27.67 9.69
N ASP A 43 2.52 -27.57 10.74
CA ASP A 43 2.08 -27.35 12.12
C ASP A 43 2.65 -26.03 12.68
N GLU A 44 1.76 -25.07 12.98
CA GLU A 44 2.13 -23.79 13.62
C GLU A 44 2.77 -23.99 15.01
N ASN A 45 2.65 -25.17 15.62
CA ASN A 45 3.23 -25.54 16.90
C ASN A 45 4.55 -26.33 16.77
N PHE A 46 5.15 -26.45 15.59
CA PHE A 46 6.37 -27.26 15.36
C PHE A 46 7.50 -26.98 16.38
N HIS A 47 7.79 -25.70 16.67
CA HIS A 47 8.81 -25.30 17.65
C HIS A 47 8.48 -25.69 19.11
N SER A 48 7.23 -26.11 19.40
CA SER A 48 6.79 -26.54 20.73
C SER A 48 7.10 -28.01 21.04
N TYR A 49 7.49 -28.82 20.04
CA TYR A 49 7.82 -30.23 20.27
C TYR A 49 9.12 -30.40 21.05
N ASP A 50 9.12 -31.28 22.06
CA ASP A 50 10.30 -31.52 22.90
C ASP A 50 11.47 -32.15 22.13
N LEU A 51 11.20 -32.87 21.03
CA LEU A 51 12.23 -33.32 20.08
C LEU A 51 12.87 -32.15 19.31
N VAL A 52 12.07 -31.18 18.86
CA VAL A 52 12.56 -30.00 18.13
C VAL A 52 13.40 -29.12 19.06
N LYS A 53 12.97 -28.93 20.32
CA LYS A 53 13.76 -28.26 21.37
C LYS A 53 15.08 -28.98 21.67
N TYR A 54 15.08 -30.32 21.69
CA TYR A 54 16.30 -31.11 21.89
C TYR A 54 17.31 -30.87 20.77
N VAL A 55 16.87 -30.97 19.51
CA VAL A 55 17.72 -30.71 18.33
C VAL A 55 18.21 -29.27 18.31
N HIS A 56 17.36 -28.29 18.62
CA HIS A 56 17.73 -26.87 18.71
C HIS A 56 18.84 -26.64 19.75
N GLY A 57 18.69 -27.21 20.96
CA GLY A 57 19.68 -27.08 22.03
C GLY A 57 21.03 -27.77 21.72
N GLN A 58 21.01 -28.86 20.95
CA GLN A 58 22.26 -29.47 20.43
C GLN A 58 22.93 -28.53 19.41
N ILE A 59 22.16 -27.95 18.49
CA ILE A 59 22.65 -26.98 17.49
C ILE A 59 23.27 -25.74 18.17
N GLU A 60 22.54 -25.06 19.06
CA GLU A 60 23.05 -23.90 19.82
C GLU A 60 24.37 -24.23 20.53
N SER A 61 24.46 -25.41 21.17
CA SER A 61 25.63 -25.80 21.95
C SER A 61 26.94 -25.99 21.17
N VAL A 62 26.85 -26.20 19.85
CA VAL A 62 28.01 -26.40 18.94
C VAL A 62 28.18 -25.23 17.98
N VAL A 63 27.09 -24.68 17.45
CA VAL A 63 27.12 -23.62 16.43
C VAL A 63 27.39 -22.25 17.05
N ASP A 64 26.83 -21.91 18.22
CA ASP A 64 27.08 -20.59 18.83
C ASP A 64 28.57 -20.36 19.15
N PRO A 65 29.31 -21.32 19.76
CA PRO A 65 30.76 -21.18 19.96
C PRO A 65 31.55 -21.02 18.65
N LEU A 66 31.13 -21.68 17.57
CA LEU A 66 31.76 -21.58 16.25
C LEU A 66 31.52 -20.20 15.63
N ILE A 67 30.29 -19.70 15.63
CA ILE A 67 29.95 -18.32 15.22
C ILE A 67 30.82 -17.33 16.00
N ASP A 68 30.88 -17.51 17.32
CA ASP A 68 31.57 -16.59 18.22
C ASP A 68 33.11 -16.65 18.06
N GLU A 69 33.69 -17.77 17.61
CA GLU A 69 35.11 -17.86 17.23
C GLU A 69 35.40 -17.27 15.83
N ARG A 70 34.58 -17.60 14.83
CA ARG A 70 34.77 -17.14 13.44
C ARG A 70 34.52 -15.63 13.31
N LEU A 71 33.60 -15.04 14.08
CA LEU A 71 33.45 -13.59 14.20
C LEU A 71 34.72 -12.92 14.77
N LYS A 72 35.31 -13.49 15.83
CA LYS A 72 36.55 -12.95 16.44
C LYS A 72 37.77 -13.02 15.50
N LYS A 73 37.78 -13.96 14.53
CA LYS A 73 38.79 -14.01 13.46
C LYS A 73 38.61 -12.91 12.41
N HIS A 74 37.39 -12.48 12.12
CA HIS A 74 37.08 -11.52 11.05
C HIS A 74 36.88 -10.07 11.51
N GLY A 75 36.69 -9.82 12.83
CA GLY A 75 36.43 -8.50 13.42
C GLY A 75 37.58 -7.47 13.40
N GLY A 76 38.47 -7.53 12.40
CA GLY A 76 39.59 -6.61 12.18
C GLY A 76 39.51 -5.75 10.91
N LEU A 77 38.45 -5.90 10.11
CA LEU A 77 38.25 -5.18 8.84
C LEU A 77 37.17 -4.09 8.95
N SER A 78 37.29 -3.05 8.13
CA SER A 78 36.52 -1.80 8.25
C SER A 78 35.12 -1.86 7.62
N HIS A 79 34.13 -1.20 8.26
CA HIS A 79 32.74 -1.08 7.79
C HIS A 79 32.61 -0.83 6.28
N GLY A 80 32.06 -1.81 5.56
CA GLY A 80 31.79 -1.73 4.12
C GLY A 80 31.17 -3.00 3.52
N GLU A 81 31.55 -4.19 4.02
CA GLU A 81 31.26 -5.48 3.37
C GLU A 81 30.56 -6.49 4.30
N GLU A 82 29.72 -5.98 5.21
CA GLU A 82 29.11 -6.78 6.32
C GLU A 82 28.21 -7.94 5.84
N HIS A 83 27.58 -7.83 4.66
CA HIS A 83 26.78 -8.93 4.10
C HIS A 83 27.61 -10.12 3.60
N ASP A 84 28.79 -9.87 3.03
CA ASP A 84 29.63 -10.92 2.43
C ASP A 84 30.31 -11.76 3.53
N ILE A 85 30.70 -11.09 4.63
CA ILE A 85 31.27 -11.74 5.82
C ILE A 85 30.28 -12.72 6.48
N VAL A 86 28.98 -12.39 6.53
CA VAL A 86 27.96 -13.31 7.08
C VAL A 86 27.76 -14.53 6.19
N ALA A 87 27.77 -14.36 4.86
CA ALA A 87 27.70 -15.48 3.92
C ALA A 87 28.92 -16.41 4.05
N LEU A 88 30.13 -15.83 4.09
CA LEU A 88 31.39 -16.56 4.26
C LEU A 88 31.46 -17.33 5.59
N ILE A 89 31.08 -16.70 6.71
CA ILE A 89 31.04 -17.37 8.02
C ILE A 89 30.00 -18.50 8.03
N THR A 90 28.86 -18.33 7.35
CA THR A 90 27.84 -19.37 7.25
C THR A 90 28.34 -20.58 6.46
N ASP A 91 29.02 -20.38 5.33
CA ASP A 91 29.58 -21.47 4.51
C ASP A 91 30.75 -22.20 5.22
N ASP A 92 31.63 -21.45 5.87
CA ASP A 92 32.76 -21.95 6.69
C ASP A 92 32.29 -22.76 7.92
N ILE A 93 31.09 -22.48 8.44
CA ILE A 93 30.46 -23.28 9.51
C ILE A 93 29.74 -24.51 8.92
N LEU A 94 28.98 -24.37 7.84
CA LEU A 94 28.27 -25.49 7.20
C LEU A 94 29.22 -26.54 6.61
N THR A 95 30.43 -26.15 6.22
CA THR A 95 31.50 -27.05 5.75
C THR A 95 32.42 -27.56 6.86
N SER A 96 32.18 -27.16 8.12
CA SER A 96 33.04 -27.55 9.24
C SER A 96 32.87 -29.03 9.64
N PRO A 97 33.95 -29.71 10.09
CA PRO A 97 33.85 -31.06 10.61
C PRO A 97 32.99 -31.11 11.89
N GLU A 98 33.01 -30.07 12.72
CA GLU A 98 32.22 -29.98 13.96
C GLU A 98 30.70 -29.97 13.67
N TYR A 99 30.26 -29.20 12.67
CA TYR A 99 28.86 -29.22 12.21
C TYR A 99 28.49 -30.55 11.57
N THR A 100 29.41 -31.16 10.82
CA THR A 100 29.21 -32.47 10.19
C THR A 100 29.05 -33.59 11.23
N GLU A 101 29.86 -33.57 12.30
CA GLU A 101 29.79 -34.50 13.43
C GLU A 101 28.52 -34.32 14.26
N LEU A 102 28.11 -33.07 14.53
CA LEU A 102 26.82 -32.73 15.15
C LEU A 102 25.64 -33.34 14.38
N CYS A 103 25.58 -33.15 13.05
CA CYS A 103 24.52 -33.72 12.23
C CYS A 103 24.50 -35.25 12.29
N GLN A 104 25.66 -35.90 12.26
CA GLN A 104 25.75 -37.37 12.32
C GLN A 104 25.36 -37.92 13.70
N SER A 105 25.85 -37.32 14.81
CA SER A 105 25.48 -37.75 16.17
C SER A 105 23.99 -37.59 16.43
N THR A 106 23.42 -36.42 16.07
CA THR A 106 21.99 -36.14 16.28
C THR A 106 21.10 -37.10 15.51
N VAL A 107 21.44 -37.44 14.26
CA VAL A 107 20.71 -38.44 13.47
C VAL A 107 20.83 -39.84 14.07
N CYS A 108 22.01 -40.23 14.55
CA CYS A 108 22.19 -41.52 15.24
C CYS A 108 21.41 -41.60 16.56
N GLU A 109 21.47 -40.59 17.42
CA GLU A 109 20.76 -40.57 18.72
C GLU A 109 19.23 -40.68 18.57
N VAL A 110 18.67 -39.95 17.60
CA VAL A 110 17.23 -40.01 17.29
C VAL A 110 16.87 -41.35 16.67
N LYS A 111 17.70 -41.88 15.75
CA LYS A 111 17.47 -43.20 15.14
C LYS A 111 17.52 -44.32 16.16
N ASP A 112 18.55 -44.39 17.00
CA ASP A 112 18.68 -45.42 18.04
C ASP A 112 17.50 -45.36 19.02
N SER A 113 16.96 -44.16 19.29
CA SER A 113 15.74 -43.99 20.07
C SER A 113 14.49 -44.52 19.36
N VAL A 114 14.34 -44.30 18.05
CA VAL A 114 13.25 -44.88 17.24
C VAL A 114 13.38 -46.41 17.15
N ASP A 115 14.57 -46.93 16.91
CA ASP A 115 14.83 -48.37 16.85
C ASP A 115 14.54 -49.05 18.20
N LEU A 116 14.93 -48.45 19.33
CA LEU A 116 14.55 -48.93 20.67
C LEU A 116 13.03 -48.89 20.90
N LEU A 117 12.34 -47.87 20.41
CA LEU A 117 10.88 -47.77 20.50
C LEU A 117 10.16 -48.88 19.74
N LEU A 118 10.60 -49.18 18.51
CA LEU A 118 10.04 -50.24 17.65
C LEU A 118 10.16 -51.65 18.27
N HIS A 119 11.05 -51.85 19.24
CA HIS A 119 11.23 -53.11 19.96
C HIS A 119 10.54 -53.13 21.35
N SER A 120 9.63 -52.20 21.67
CA SER A 120 9.14 -51.93 23.05
C SER A 120 7.61 -51.80 23.26
N ASP A 121 6.87 -52.89 23.02
CA ASP A 121 5.47 -53.12 23.46
C ASP A 121 5.21 -54.66 23.40
N ILE A 122 4.20 -55.38 23.96
CA ILE A 122 2.86 -55.17 24.56
C ILE A 122 2.80 -56.15 25.77
N PRO A 123 2.32 -55.83 27.00
CA PRO A 123 0.86 -55.66 27.23
C PRO A 123 0.35 -54.73 28.37
N ASP A 124 -0.81 -54.12 28.08
CA ASP A 124 -2.02 -53.93 28.89
C ASP A 124 -1.95 -53.73 30.42
N SER A 125 -2.43 -52.56 30.88
CA SER A 125 -3.36 -52.50 32.03
C SER A 125 -4.26 -51.24 32.05
N ASN A 126 -5.49 -51.40 31.55
CA ASN A 126 -6.78 -50.93 32.12
C ASN A 126 -7.09 -49.46 32.51
N ASP A 127 -8.42 -49.23 32.44
CA ASP A 127 -9.28 -48.25 33.14
C ASP A 127 -9.45 -46.85 32.52
N LEU A 128 -10.68 -46.34 32.28
CA LEU A 128 -12.02 -46.90 32.53
C LEU A 128 -13.11 -46.39 31.53
N SER A 129 -14.21 -47.16 31.51
CA SER A 129 -15.54 -46.99 30.87
C SER A 129 -16.10 -45.56 30.65
N SER A 130 -17.13 -45.29 29.81
CA SER A 130 -18.28 -46.15 29.45
C SER A 130 -19.10 -45.69 28.22
N ASN A 131 -19.75 -46.65 27.54
CA ASN A 131 -21.07 -46.61 26.84
C ASN A 131 -21.43 -45.38 25.96
N ALA A 132 -21.61 -45.43 24.63
CA ALA A 132 -22.30 -46.36 23.73
C ALA A 132 -23.84 -46.17 23.59
N THR A 133 -24.27 -45.63 22.45
CA THR A 133 -25.61 -45.86 21.87
C THR A 133 -25.54 -45.88 20.33
N SER A 134 -26.20 -46.85 19.72
CA SER A 134 -26.30 -47.02 18.26
C SER A 134 -27.52 -46.32 17.66
N LEU A 135 -27.50 -46.02 16.36
CA LEU A 135 -28.65 -46.31 15.47
C LEU A 135 -28.25 -46.31 13.98
N SER A 136 -29.01 -47.05 13.17
CA SER A 136 -28.76 -47.36 11.75
C SER A 136 -29.66 -46.57 10.79
N GLY A 137 -29.16 -46.18 9.61
CA GLY A 137 -29.98 -45.45 8.62
C GLY A 137 -29.51 -45.49 7.16
N GLY A 138 -30.12 -46.36 6.36
CA GLY A 138 -30.49 -46.15 4.94
C GLY A 138 -29.55 -45.44 3.95
N SER A 139 -28.86 -46.24 3.13
CA SER A 139 -28.50 -45.98 1.71
C SER A 139 -29.11 -44.76 0.99
N SER A 140 -28.24 -43.96 0.36
CA SER A 140 -28.36 -43.63 -1.08
C SER A 140 -27.02 -43.25 -1.70
N ARG A 141 -26.83 -43.59 -2.98
CA ARG A 141 -25.55 -43.51 -3.71
C ARG A 141 -25.62 -42.40 -4.77
N THR A 142 -24.78 -41.38 -4.63
CA THR A 142 -24.59 -40.33 -5.65
C THR A 142 -23.10 -40.07 -5.80
N GLN A 143 -22.55 -40.32 -6.99
CA GLN A 143 -21.12 -40.17 -7.25
C GLN A 143 -20.80 -38.73 -7.65
N TYR A 144 -20.05 -38.03 -6.79
CA TYR A 144 -19.26 -36.86 -7.17
C TYR A 144 -17.78 -37.27 -7.13
N TYR A 145 -17.01 -36.89 -8.13
CA TYR A 145 -15.56 -37.06 -8.15
C TYR A 145 -14.90 -35.71 -7.82
N PRO A 146 -14.24 -35.55 -6.66
CA PRO A 146 -13.24 -34.50 -6.47
C PRO A 146 -12.01 -34.87 -7.31
N LEU A 147 -11.45 -33.89 -8.03
CA LEU A 147 -10.07 -33.95 -8.50
C LEU A 147 -9.19 -33.39 -7.38
N ASP A 148 -8.13 -34.10 -7.02
CA ASP A 148 -7.11 -33.58 -6.12
C ASP A 148 -6.26 -32.52 -6.83
N ASP A 149 -6.05 -31.39 -6.16
CA ASP A 149 -5.10 -30.36 -6.57
C ASP A 149 -4.21 -30.05 -5.35
N SER A 150 -3.08 -30.75 -5.27
CA SER A 150 -2.12 -30.66 -4.17
C SER A 150 -0.70 -30.82 -4.73
N ASP A 151 -0.04 -29.69 -5.02
CA ASP A 151 1.38 -29.58 -5.37
C ASP A 151 1.80 -28.10 -5.30
N THR A 152 2.11 -27.58 -4.10
CA THR A 152 2.57 -26.19 -3.88
C THR A 152 3.59 -26.11 -2.75
N SER A 153 4.87 -26.33 -3.08
CA SER A 153 5.99 -26.34 -2.12
C SER A 153 7.31 -25.86 -2.77
N GLU A 154 7.30 -24.68 -3.38
CA GLU A 154 8.49 -24.08 -4.04
C GLU A 154 8.90 -22.75 -3.37
N LEU A 155 9.19 -22.79 -2.06
CA LEU A 155 9.75 -21.65 -1.31
C LEU A 155 11.01 -21.97 -0.48
N SER A 156 11.44 -23.23 -0.44
CA SER A 156 12.63 -23.71 0.29
C SER A 156 13.85 -23.94 -0.61
N SER A 157 14.04 -23.10 -1.63
CA SER A 157 15.22 -23.15 -2.53
C SER A 157 15.97 -21.82 -2.59
N LEU A 158 16.76 -21.53 -1.55
CA LEU A 158 17.80 -20.50 -1.53
C LEU A 158 19.22 -21.09 -1.47
N LYS A 159 19.37 -22.39 -1.80
CA LYS A 159 20.66 -23.12 -1.78
C LYS A 159 21.07 -23.77 -3.10
N GLU A 160 20.25 -23.72 -4.16
CA GLU A 160 20.60 -24.28 -5.48
C GLU A 160 20.58 -23.24 -6.61
N THR A 161 21.41 -22.20 -6.50
CA THR A 161 21.86 -21.40 -7.66
C THR A 161 23.01 -22.11 -8.40
N GLY A 162 22.90 -23.43 -8.57
CA GLY A 162 23.78 -24.19 -9.45
C GLY A 162 23.52 -23.81 -10.91
N LEU A 163 24.57 -23.52 -11.68
CA LEU A 163 24.42 -23.23 -13.10
C LEU A 163 24.05 -24.50 -13.87
N PHE A 164 22.74 -24.74 -14.05
CA PHE A 164 22.23 -25.75 -14.96
C PHE A 164 22.57 -25.40 -16.41
N PHE A 165 23.68 -25.96 -16.89
CA PHE A 165 24.14 -25.77 -18.26
C PHE A 165 23.23 -26.57 -19.22
N ILE A 166 22.39 -25.87 -19.97
CA ILE A 166 21.38 -26.48 -20.86
C ILE A 166 22.08 -27.25 -22.01
N PRO A 167 21.89 -28.58 -22.14
CA PRO A 167 22.30 -29.32 -23.32
C PRO A 167 21.26 -29.10 -24.43
N HIS A 168 21.62 -28.35 -25.47
CA HIS A 168 20.68 -27.95 -26.55
C HIS A 168 19.94 -29.15 -27.17
N ASP A 169 20.65 -30.27 -27.35
CA ASP A 169 20.13 -31.51 -27.92
C ASP A 169 18.93 -32.06 -27.12
N HIS A 170 18.94 -31.93 -25.79
CA HIS A 170 17.88 -32.45 -24.92
C HIS A 170 16.56 -31.69 -25.10
N LEU A 171 16.60 -30.37 -25.35
CA LEU A 171 15.42 -29.58 -25.67
C LEU A 171 14.90 -29.82 -27.09
N ILE A 172 15.78 -30.20 -28.03
CA ILE A 172 15.37 -30.66 -29.37
C ILE A 172 14.56 -31.95 -29.24
N ASP A 173 15.07 -32.95 -28.51
CA ASP A 173 14.38 -34.23 -28.29
C ASP A 173 13.05 -34.08 -27.55
N ILE A 174 12.96 -33.21 -26.53
CA ILE A 174 11.69 -32.90 -25.86
C ILE A 174 10.70 -32.23 -26.83
N THR A 175 11.17 -31.32 -27.67
CA THR A 175 10.33 -30.66 -28.70
C THR A 175 9.81 -31.69 -29.73
N ASP A 176 10.65 -32.65 -30.15
CA ASP A 176 10.28 -33.71 -31.10
C ASP A 176 9.35 -34.78 -30.50
N GLN A 177 9.26 -34.87 -29.17
CA GLN A 177 8.31 -35.69 -28.44
C GLN A 177 6.96 -34.98 -28.19
N LEU A 178 6.92 -33.65 -28.17
CA LEU A 178 5.70 -32.85 -27.96
C LEU A 178 4.82 -32.68 -29.21
N LYS A 179 5.36 -32.96 -30.40
CA LYS A 179 4.66 -32.80 -31.69
C LYS A 179 3.36 -33.63 -31.77
N PRO A 180 2.33 -33.15 -32.50
CA PRO A 180 1.00 -33.78 -32.56
C PRO A 180 0.96 -35.15 -33.27
N ASN A 181 2.08 -35.62 -33.83
CA ASN A 181 2.24 -36.95 -34.40
C ASN A 181 2.71 -38.02 -33.40
N ARG A 182 2.92 -37.66 -32.12
CA ARG A 182 3.29 -38.57 -31.02
C ARG A 182 2.07 -38.97 -30.19
N THR A 183 2.15 -40.10 -29.48
CA THR A 183 1.08 -40.54 -28.57
C THR A 183 0.95 -39.60 -27.36
N ASN A 184 -0.25 -39.52 -26.78
CA ASN A 184 -0.52 -38.60 -25.68
C ASN A 184 0.37 -38.87 -24.44
N GLU A 185 0.72 -40.14 -24.20
CA GLU A 185 1.63 -40.55 -23.11
C GLU A 185 3.05 -39.99 -23.31
N VAL A 186 3.60 -40.09 -24.53
CA VAL A 186 4.93 -39.54 -24.88
C VAL A 186 4.93 -38.02 -24.78
N ARG A 187 3.88 -37.36 -25.30
CA ARG A 187 3.71 -35.90 -25.17
C ARG A 187 3.60 -35.45 -23.70
N LEU A 188 2.98 -36.26 -22.84
CA LEU A 188 2.81 -35.94 -21.42
C LEU A 188 4.10 -36.17 -20.62
N GLY A 189 4.86 -37.23 -20.91
CA GLY A 189 6.20 -37.44 -20.35
C GLY A 189 7.17 -36.33 -20.75
N ALA A 190 7.12 -35.88 -22.00
CA ALA A 190 7.91 -34.74 -22.47
C ALA A 190 7.50 -33.42 -21.78
N LEU A 191 6.21 -33.20 -21.50
CA LEU A 191 5.72 -32.09 -20.67
C LEU A 191 6.23 -32.20 -19.23
N GLN A 192 6.22 -33.39 -18.61
CA GLN A 192 6.74 -33.61 -17.26
C GLN A 192 8.25 -33.34 -17.17
N GLN A 193 9.02 -33.69 -18.19
CA GLN A 193 10.43 -33.27 -18.29
C GLN A 193 10.53 -31.74 -18.45
N LEU A 194 9.70 -31.12 -19.30
CA LEU A 194 9.70 -29.68 -19.52
C LEU A 194 9.36 -28.85 -18.26
N HIS A 195 8.58 -29.41 -17.32
CA HIS A 195 8.31 -28.83 -15.99
C HIS A 195 9.52 -28.79 -15.06
N GLN A 196 10.59 -29.54 -15.34
CA GLN A 196 11.82 -29.57 -14.53
C GLN A 196 12.82 -28.45 -14.89
N PHE A 197 12.56 -27.69 -15.97
CA PHE A 197 13.44 -26.61 -16.41
C PHE A 197 13.03 -25.26 -15.79
N PRO A 198 13.99 -24.34 -15.55
CA PRO A 198 13.68 -22.98 -15.13
C PRO A 198 12.70 -22.28 -16.11
N PRO A 199 11.48 -21.91 -15.69
CA PRO A 199 10.45 -21.41 -16.60
C PRO A 199 10.82 -20.06 -17.23
N GLY A 200 11.79 -19.34 -16.64
CA GLY A 200 12.34 -18.11 -17.19
C GLY A 200 13.14 -18.30 -18.48
N ASP A 201 13.80 -19.43 -18.69
CA ASP A 201 14.87 -19.55 -19.71
C ASP A 201 14.38 -20.19 -21.02
N LEU A 202 13.27 -20.93 -20.97
CA LEU A 202 12.63 -21.54 -22.13
C LEU A 202 12.40 -20.55 -23.31
N PRO A 203 11.94 -19.30 -23.11
CA PRO A 203 11.74 -18.33 -24.21
C PRO A 203 13.04 -17.77 -24.83
N GLN A 204 14.21 -18.13 -24.31
CA GLN A 204 15.52 -17.71 -24.84
C GLN A 204 16.18 -18.80 -25.70
N CYS A 205 15.58 -19.99 -25.80
CA CYS A 205 16.12 -21.12 -26.55
C CYS A 205 15.83 -21.00 -28.06
N ASP A 206 16.79 -21.34 -28.93
CA ASP A 206 16.61 -21.30 -30.40
C ASP A 206 15.44 -22.18 -30.87
N THR A 207 15.18 -23.28 -30.16
CA THR A 207 14.08 -24.22 -30.41
C THR A 207 12.70 -23.67 -30.04
N TRP A 208 12.61 -22.53 -29.34
CA TRP A 208 11.37 -22.02 -28.76
C TRP A 208 10.23 -21.93 -29.77
N SER A 209 10.50 -21.49 -31.01
CA SER A 209 9.46 -21.38 -32.05
C SER A 209 8.77 -22.72 -32.42
N SER A 210 9.47 -23.84 -32.30
CA SER A 210 8.89 -25.19 -32.50
C SER A 210 8.26 -25.73 -31.21
N LEU A 211 8.81 -25.36 -30.05
CA LEU A 211 8.24 -25.71 -28.74
C LEU A 211 6.88 -25.01 -28.53
N SER A 212 6.81 -23.70 -28.81
CA SER A 212 5.61 -22.88 -28.69
C SER A 212 4.49 -23.38 -29.61
N SER A 213 4.80 -23.71 -30.87
CA SER A 213 3.83 -24.32 -31.79
C SER A 213 3.33 -25.69 -31.29
N SER A 214 4.15 -26.45 -30.57
CA SER A 214 3.75 -27.74 -30.00
C SER A 214 2.91 -27.57 -28.72
N LEU A 215 3.17 -26.52 -27.93
CA LEU A 215 2.36 -26.13 -26.76
C LEU A 215 0.99 -25.58 -27.17
N GLU A 216 0.93 -24.78 -28.24
CA GLU A 216 -0.33 -24.29 -28.86
C GLU A 216 -1.29 -25.46 -29.19
N ASP A 217 -0.76 -26.57 -29.72
CA ASP A 217 -1.51 -27.81 -29.96
C ASP A 217 -1.87 -28.59 -28.68
N CYS A 218 -1.03 -28.56 -27.63
CA CYS A 218 -1.28 -29.33 -26.40
C CYS A 218 -2.44 -28.77 -25.57
N ILE A 219 -2.51 -27.44 -25.39
CA ILE A 219 -3.55 -26.73 -24.60
C ILE A 219 -4.96 -27.03 -25.14
N MET A 220 -5.06 -27.15 -26.45
CA MET A 220 -6.32 -27.33 -27.18
C MET A 220 -6.57 -28.77 -27.63
N SER A 221 -5.75 -29.71 -27.15
CA SER A 221 -5.96 -31.14 -27.37
C SER A 221 -7.19 -31.65 -26.62
N ASP A 222 -7.83 -32.68 -27.19
CA ASP A 222 -9.00 -33.32 -26.60
C ASP A 222 -8.63 -34.21 -25.38
N CYS A 223 -7.34 -34.31 -25.05
CA CYS A 223 -6.80 -35.00 -23.88
C CYS A 223 -6.62 -34.00 -22.70
N ASN A 224 -7.35 -34.20 -21.60
CA ASN A 224 -7.36 -33.23 -20.50
C ASN A 224 -5.99 -33.09 -19.82
N SER A 225 -5.35 -34.21 -19.43
CA SER A 225 -4.06 -34.17 -18.73
C SER A 225 -2.92 -33.50 -19.52
N LEU A 226 -2.94 -33.57 -20.86
CA LEU A 226 -2.02 -32.79 -21.70
C LEU A 226 -2.29 -31.28 -21.63
N ALA A 227 -3.54 -30.88 -21.75
CA ALA A 227 -3.94 -29.50 -21.70
C ALA A 227 -3.70 -28.89 -20.31
N ASP A 228 -4.07 -29.60 -19.25
CA ASP A 228 -3.96 -29.16 -17.87
C ASP A 228 -2.48 -29.04 -17.46
N SER A 229 -1.62 -29.98 -17.87
CA SER A 229 -0.17 -29.89 -17.67
C SER A 229 0.46 -28.72 -18.46
N SER A 230 0.00 -28.48 -19.69
CA SER A 230 0.43 -27.33 -20.50
C SER A 230 0.01 -25.99 -19.87
N LEU A 231 -1.19 -25.91 -19.30
CA LEU A 231 -1.68 -24.72 -18.60
C LEU A 231 -0.94 -24.49 -17.28
N LYS A 232 -0.62 -25.55 -16.51
CA LYS A 232 0.24 -25.45 -15.32
C LYS A 232 1.65 -24.94 -15.69
N LEU A 233 2.24 -25.42 -16.80
CA LEU A 233 3.54 -24.94 -17.28
C LEU A 233 3.45 -23.46 -17.69
N LEU A 234 2.42 -23.08 -18.46
CA LEU A 234 2.24 -21.70 -18.90
C LEU A 234 1.92 -20.73 -17.75
N SER A 235 1.36 -21.19 -16.62
CA SER A 235 1.31 -20.39 -15.40
C SER A 235 2.71 -20.17 -14.82
N ARG A 236 3.51 -21.22 -14.60
CA ARG A 236 4.90 -21.09 -14.11
C ARG A 236 5.75 -20.19 -15.03
N MET A 237 5.54 -20.30 -16.34
CA MET A 237 6.12 -19.43 -17.37
C MET A 237 5.52 -18.02 -17.47
N PHE A 238 4.47 -17.71 -16.72
CA PHE A 238 3.99 -16.33 -16.55
C PHE A 238 4.49 -15.76 -15.22
N ASP A 239 4.29 -16.51 -14.14
CA ASP A 239 4.56 -16.13 -12.74
C ASP A 239 6.06 -15.76 -12.50
N SER A 240 6.95 -16.11 -13.43
CA SER A 240 8.41 -15.90 -13.39
C SER A 240 8.96 -14.79 -14.33
N THR A 241 8.12 -13.93 -14.93
CA THR A 241 8.52 -13.23 -16.17
C THR A 241 8.69 -11.71 -16.21
N THR A 242 9.71 -11.29 -16.97
CA THR A 242 9.83 -9.99 -17.65
C THR A 242 8.81 -9.83 -18.78
N SER A 243 8.34 -8.62 -19.05
CA SER A 243 7.24 -8.30 -20.00
C SER A 243 7.32 -8.93 -21.40
N TYR A 244 8.52 -9.14 -21.96
CA TYR A 244 8.70 -9.83 -23.25
C TYR A 244 8.21 -11.30 -23.21
N LYS A 245 8.50 -12.02 -22.12
CA LYS A 245 8.16 -13.44 -21.97
C LYS A 245 6.65 -13.62 -21.71
N ALA A 246 6.06 -12.73 -20.91
CA ALA A 246 4.59 -12.63 -20.72
C ALA A 246 3.83 -12.46 -22.05
N ARG A 247 4.31 -11.59 -22.96
CA ARG A 247 3.74 -11.42 -24.31
C ARG A 247 3.69 -12.74 -25.09
N GLU A 248 4.68 -13.61 -24.93
CA GLU A 248 4.78 -14.85 -25.68
C GLU A 248 3.90 -15.96 -25.10
N VAL A 249 3.71 -16.01 -23.77
CA VAL A 249 2.67 -16.85 -23.14
C VAL A 249 1.27 -16.42 -23.62
N TYR A 250 0.99 -15.10 -23.67
CA TYR A 250 -0.26 -14.60 -24.26
C TYR A 250 -0.41 -15.00 -25.74
N ARG A 251 0.68 -14.97 -26.53
CA ARG A 251 0.67 -15.39 -27.94
C ARG A 251 0.27 -16.86 -28.08
N ILE A 252 0.88 -17.75 -27.28
CA ILE A 252 0.56 -19.18 -27.26
C ILE A 252 -0.91 -19.42 -26.93
N LEU A 253 -1.44 -18.77 -25.89
CA LEU A 253 -2.85 -18.92 -25.47
C LEU A 253 -3.83 -18.43 -26.56
N LEU A 254 -3.55 -17.29 -27.20
CA LEU A 254 -4.35 -16.75 -28.30
C LEU A 254 -4.26 -17.62 -29.57
N CYS A 255 -3.07 -18.06 -29.96
CA CYS A 255 -2.87 -18.90 -31.13
C CYS A 255 -3.54 -20.27 -30.96
N GLY A 256 -3.46 -20.88 -29.78
CA GLY A 256 -4.22 -22.09 -29.45
C GLY A 256 -5.73 -21.89 -29.63
N LEU A 257 -6.31 -20.86 -28.99
CA LEU A 257 -7.74 -20.55 -29.13
C LEU A 257 -8.16 -20.32 -30.60
N VAL A 258 -7.39 -19.54 -31.36
CA VAL A 258 -7.66 -19.26 -32.78
C VAL A 258 -7.57 -20.53 -33.64
N THR A 259 -6.61 -21.41 -33.36
CA THR A 259 -6.45 -22.69 -34.07
C THR A 259 -7.59 -23.66 -33.75
N TYR A 260 -8.04 -23.73 -32.49
CA TYR A 260 -9.19 -24.55 -32.09
C TYR A 260 -10.46 -24.14 -32.86
N PHE A 261 -10.81 -22.84 -32.85
CA PHE A 261 -12.04 -22.34 -33.50
C PHE A 261 -11.96 -22.28 -35.04
N ARG A 262 -10.76 -22.39 -35.63
CA ARG A 262 -10.59 -22.58 -37.08
C ARG A 262 -10.54 -24.06 -37.50
N GLY A 263 -10.55 -24.99 -36.55
CA GLY A 263 -10.48 -26.42 -36.82
C GLY A 263 -11.73 -26.97 -37.52
N PRO A 264 -11.59 -27.88 -38.50
CA PRO A 264 -12.75 -28.46 -39.20
C PRO A 264 -13.62 -29.28 -38.23
N GLY A 265 -14.94 -29.05 -38.30
CA GLY A 265 -15.93 -29.77 -37.49
C GLY A 265 -16.12 -29.26 -36.06
N LYS A 266 -15.46 -28.16 -35.65
CA LYS A 266 -15.70 -27.51 -34.36
C LYS A 266 -16.81 -26.44 -34.48
N ALA A 267 -17.50 -26.14 -33.39
CA ALA A 267 -18.75 -25.35 -33.42
C ALA A 267 -18.53 -23.88 -33.83
N ASN A 268 -19.43 -23.33 -34.64
CA ASN A 268 -19.40 -21.90 -35.00
C ASN A 268 -19.84 -21.05 -33.80
N ILE A 269 -19.03 -20.05 -33.46
CA ILE A 269 -19.28 -19.08 -32.38
C ILE A 269 -20.62 -18.34 -32.62
N GLU A 270 -20.97 -18.06 -33.88
CA GLU A 270 -22.20 -17.37 -34.27
C GLU A 270 -23.47 -18.19 -33.97
N THR A 271 -23.38 -19.52 -33.93
CA THR A 271 -24.50 -20.42 -33.59
C THR A 271 -24.59 -20.75 -32.10
N GLY A 272 -23.61 -20.31 -31.31
CA GLY A 272 -23.49 -20.65 -29.89
C GLY A 272 -22.86 -22.03 -29.64
N LEU A 273 -22.49 -22.26 -28.37
CA LEU A 273 -21.98 -23.52 -27.85
C LEU A 273 -23.05 -24.16 -26.94
N ASP A 274 -23.39 -25.43 -27.19
CA ASP A 274 -24.30 -26.18 -26.33
C ASP A 274 -23.60 -26.60 -25.02
N PRO A 275 -24.04 -26.14 -23.84
CA PRO A 275 -23.43 -26.47 -22.55
C PRO A 275 -23.81 -27.87 -22.02
N SER A 276 -24.63 -28.66 -22.73
CA SER A 276 -24.94 -30.04 -22.34
C SER A 276 -23.80 -31.03 -22.65
N THR A 277 -22.87 -30.67 -23.54
CA THR A 277 -21.77 -31.54 -23.97
C THR A 277 -20.54 -31.42 -23.05
N GLU A 278 -19.96 -32.56 -22.65
CA GLU A 278 -18.78 -32.61 -21.76
C GLU A 278 -17.54 -31.90 -22.36
N THR A 279 -17.34 -31.99 -23.67
CA THR A 279 -16.25 -31.29 -24.37
C THR A 279 -16.44 -29.77 -24.38
N ASN A 280 -17.66 -29.29 -24.62
CA ASN A 280 -17.99 -27.86 -24.60
C ASN A 280 -17.88 -27.28 -23.19
N THR A 281 -18.33 -28.00 -22.16
CA THR A 281 -18.21 -27.55 -20.76
C THR A 281 -16.76 -27.50 -20.29
N LYS A 282 -15.95 -28.51 -20.61
CA LYS A 282 -14.50 -28.47 -20.36
C LYS A 282 -13.79 -27.35 -21.13
N LEU A 283 -14.18 -27.07 -22.36
CA LEU A 283 -13.64 -25.93 -23.10
C LEU A 283 -14.05 -24.59 -22.49
N LEU A 284 -15.28 -24.44 -22.02
CA LEU A 284 -15.72 -23.24 -21.29
C LEU A 284 -14.98 -23.09 -19.95
N GLN A 285 -14.65 -24.19 -19.27
CA GLN A 285 -13.77 -24.19 -18.09
C GLN A 285 -12.34 -23.77 -18.43
N ARG A 286 -11.71 -24.35 -19.48
CA ARG A 286 -10.37 -23.94 -19.94
C ARG A 286 -10.33 -22.47 -20.39
N ARG A 287 -11.33 -22.02 -21.16
CA ARG A 287 -11.52 -20.61 -21.53
C ARG A 287 -11.57 -19.73 -20.29
N ARG A 288 -12.39 -20.09 -19.29
CA ARG A 288 -12.52 -19.32 -18.06
C ARG A 288 -11.24 -19.30 -17.21
N TYR A 289 -10.51 -20.41 -17.14
CA TYR A 289 -9.20 -20.45 -16.49
C TYR A 289 -8.21 -19.52 -17.18
N ILE A 290 -8.18 -19.52 -18.52
CA ILE A 290 -7.39 -18.57 -19.30
C ILE A 290 -7.85 -17.14 -19.00
N GLU A 291 -9.14 -16.82 -19.06
CA GLU A 291 -9.67 -15.47 -18.77
C GLU A 291 -9.36 -14.99 -17.34
N ASP A 292 -9.63 -15.79 -16.30
CA ASP A 292 -9.31 -15.45 -14.90
C ASP A 292 -7.78 -15.21 -14.76
N LYS A 293 -6.91 -15.98 -15.45
CA LYS A 293 -5.45 -15.75 -15.50
C LYS A 293 -5.01 -14.56 -16.37
N LEU A 294 -5.68 -14.26 -17.48
CA LEU A 294 -5.43 -13.05 -18.28
C LEU A 294 -5.71 -11.82 -17.41
N ILE A 295 -6.77 -11.85 -16.61
CA ILE A 295 -7.19 -10.75 -15.73
C ILE A 295 -6.26 -10.60 -14.52
N ASP A 296 -5.80 -11.68 -13.88
CA ASP A 296 -4.73 -11.60 -12.85
C ASP A 296 -3.49 -10.86 -13.37
N ASN A 297 -3.14 -11.10 -14.64
CA ASN A 297 -1.97 -10.51 -15.25
C ASN A 297 -2.20 -9.09 -15.80
N LEU A 298 -3.42 -8.73 -16.16
CA LEU A 298 -3.82 -7.33 -16.36
C LEU A 298 -3.81 -6.55 -15.04
N LEU A 299 -4.26 -7.17 -13.93
CA LEU A 299 -4.21 -6.60 -12.59
C LEU A 299 -2.78 -6.22 -12.18
N ASN A 300 -1.74 -6.97 -12.60
CA ASN A 300 -0.34 -6.60 -12.32
C ASN A 300 0.05 -5.20 -12.85
N PHE A 301 -0.56 -4.71 -13.94
CA PHE A 301 -0.35 -3.33 -14.40
C PHE A 301 -0.95 -2.30 -13.43
N ALA A 302 -2.03 -2.66 -12.71
CA ALA A 302 -2.62 -1.82 -11.66
C ALA A 302 -1.73 -1.69 -10.41
N GLY A 303 -0.57 -2.37 -10.37
CA GLY A 303 0.50 -2.12 -9.40
C GLY A 303 1.38 -0.90 -9.71
N THR A 304 1.01 -0.03 -10.66
CA THR A 304 1.68 1.25 -10.94
C THR A 304 0.69 2.31 -11.44
N PRO A 305 0.93 3.62 -11.21
CA PRO A 305 0.01 4.67 -11.68
C PRO A 305 -0.16 4.69 -13.19
N LYS A 306 0.93 4.50 -13.94
CA LYS A 306 0.91 4.51 -15.42
C LYS A 306 0.23 3.27 -16.00
N GLY A 307 0.33 2.12 -15.33
CA GLY A 307 -0.41 0.93 -15.75
C GLY A 307 -1.92 1.07 -15.54
N ILE A 308 -2.37 1.79 -14.50
CA ILE A 308 -3.80 2.12 -14.34
C ILE A 308 -4.28 3.02 -15.47
N GLU A 309 -3.54 4.06 -15.86
CA GLU A 309 -3.92 4.92 -17.01
C GLU A 309 -4.14 4.10 -18.29
N LEU A 310 -3.36 3.02 -18.49
CA LEU A 310 -3.50 2.12 -19.63
C LEU A 310 -4.68 1.13 -19.48
N LEU A 311 -5.00 0.66 -18.27
CA LEU A 311 -6.17 -0.19 -17.98
C LEU A 311 -7.50 0.59 -18.04
N GLU A 312 -7.49 1.85 -17.63
CA GLU A 312 -8.63 2.77 -17.82
C GLU A 312 -8.78 3.09 -19.31
N GLY A 313 -7.68 3.38 -20.02
CA GLY A 313 -7.67 3.62 -21.46
C GLY A 313 -8.10 2.42 -22.32
N SER A 314 -7.98 1.18 -21.82
CA SER A 314 -8.49 -0.02 -22.49
C SER A 314 -9.92 -0.41 -22.09
N GLY A 315 -10.48 0.25 -21.07
CA GLY A 315 -11.82 -0.05 -20.53
C GLY A 315 -11.92 -1.31 -19.66
N LEU A 316 -10.84 -2.07 -19.48
CA LEU A 316 -10.84 -3.37 -18.78
C LEU A 316 -10.77 -3.26 -17.25
N ILE A 317 -10.53 -2.06 -16.71
CA ILE A 317 -10.41 -1.79 -15.27
C ILE A 317 -11.62 -2.33 -14.45
N GLY A 318 -12.83 -2.25 -15.00
CA GLY A 318 -14.04 -2.77 -14.35
C GLY A 318 -14.08 -4.29 -14.23
N GLU A 319 -13.57 -5.02 -15.23
CA GLU A 319 -13.48 -6.48 -15.19
C GLU A 319 -12.41 -6.94 -14.20
N CYS A 320 -11.27 -6.25 -14.19
CA CYS A 320 -10.18 -6.45 -13.23
C CYS A 320 -10.67 -6.29 -11.78
N ILE A 321 -11.42 -5.23 -11.48
CA ILE A 321 -11.98 -4.97 -10.16
C ILE A 321 -13.06 -6.00 -9.77
N ASN A 322 -13.90 -6.44 -10.72
CA ASN A 322 -14.89 -7.49 -10.46
C ASN A 322 -14.23 -8.85 -10.16
N HIS A 323 -13.13 -9.18 -10.85
CA HIS A 323 -12.33 -10.38 -10.55
C HIS A 323 -11.70 -10.30 -9.15
N MET A 324 -11.11 -9.15 -8.82
CA MET A 324 -10.56 -8.85 -7.50
C MET A 324 -11.61 -8.96 -6.38
N ARG A 325 -12.84 -8.44 -6.57
CA ARG A 325 -13.97 -8.59 -5.63
C ARG A 325 -14.35 -10.06 -5.46
N ARG A 326 -14.50 -10.81 -6.55
CA ARG A 326 -14.81 -12.26 -6.51
C ARG A 326 -13.77 -13.05 -5.72
N ARG A 327 -12.47 -12.72 -5.85
CA ARG A 327 -11.40 -13.38 -5.07
C ARG A 327 -11.38 -12.97 -3.60
N TYR A 328 -11.65 -11.70 -3.30
CA TYR A 328 -11.81 -11.20 -1.93
C TYR A 328 -12.94 -11.94 -1.19
N GLN A 329 -14.13 -12.01 -1.79
CA GLN A 329 -15.29 -12.70 -1.23
C GLN A 329 -15.06 -14.20 -1.01
N LEU A 330 -14.32 -14.85 -1.91
CA LEU A 330 -13.93 -16.26 -1.79
C LEU A 330 -12.70 -16.49 -0.89
N LYS A 331 -12.14 -15.42 -0.29
CA LYS A 331 -10.93 -15.44 0.55
C LYS A 331 -9.73 -16.17 -0.08
N LEU A 332 -9.63 -16.11 -1.41
CA LEU A 332 -8.57 -16.76 -2.18
C LEU A 332 -7.24 -16.01 -2.01
N GLN A 333 -6.18 -16.75 -1.70
CA GLN A 333 -4.81 -16.22 -1.73
C GLN A 333 -4.44 -15.73 -3.14
N VAL A 334 -3.51 -14.77 -3.22
CA VAL A 334 -3.08 -14.17 -4.49
C VAL A 334 -1.81 -14.82 -5.02
N SER A 335 -0.87 -15.19 -4.14
CA SER A 335 0.27 -16.05 -4.45
C SER A 335 0.68 -16.89 -3.23
N GLN A 336 1.60 -17.85 -3.40
CA GLN A 336 2.17 -18.64 -2.28
C GLN A 336 2.99 -17.78 -1.31
N CYS A 337 3.57 -16.66 -1.78
CA CYS A 337 4.43 -15.78 -1.00
C CYS A 337 3.64 -14.67 -0.27
N GLU A 338 2.56 -14.18 -0.89
CA GLU A 338 1.84 -12.97 -0.47
C GLU A 338 0.61 -13.37 0.38
N LYS A 339 0.81 -13.56 1.70
CA LYS A 339 -0.25 -13.91 2.68
C LYS A 339 -1.38 -12.86 2.81
N PHE A 340 -1.27 -11.73 2.11
CA PHE A 340 -2.26 -10.66 2.02
C PHE A 340 -2.53 -10.40 0.53
N GLY A 341 -3.79 -10.11 0.18
CA GLY A 341 -4.20 -9.99 -1.23
C GLY A 341 -3.80 -8.66 -1.88
N TYR A 342 -4.53 -8.28 -2.94
CA TYR A 342 -4.29 -7.13 -3.84
C TYR A 342 -4.20 -5.71 -3.19
N GLY A 343 -3.99 -5.55 -1.88
CA GLY A 343 -4.05 -4.28 -1.14
C GLY A 343 -3.27 -3.13 -1.77
N TYR A 344 -2.02 -3.36 -2.19
CA TYR A 344 -1.22 -2.33 -2.89
C TYR A 344 -1.91 -1.85 -4.18
N MET A 345 -2.47 -2.77 -4.95
CA MET A 345 -3.15 -2.50 -6.21
C MET A 345 -4.55 -1.90 -5.97
N VAL A 346 -5.21 -2.26 -4.87
CA VAL A 346 -6.46 -1.64 -4.39
C VAL A 346 -6.22 -0.17 -4.03
N SER A 347 -5.15 0.14 -3.29
CA SER A 347 -4.72 1.50 -2.96
C SER A 347 -4.38 2.31 -4.21
N GLU A 348 -3.59 1.73 -5.13
CA GLU A 348 -3.27 2.36 -6.41
C GLU A 348 -4.52 2.68 -7.24
N VAL A 349 -5.43 1.71 -7.40
CA VAL A 349 -6.72 1.90 -8.11
C VAL A 349 -7.59 2.93 -7.42
N ALA A 350 -7.68 2.91 -6.08
CA ALA A 350 -8.46 3.89 -5.31
C ALA A 350 -7.89 5.31 -5.43
N SER A 351 -6.58 5.45 -5.64
CA SER A 351 -5.91 6.75 -5.85
C SER A 351 -6.38 7.48 -7.13
N THR A 352 -7.08 6.79 -8.04
CA THR A 352 -7.59 7.32 -9.30
C THR A 352 -9.09 7.58 -9.26
N SER A 353 -9.54 8.63 -9.97
CA SER A 353 -10.94 9.03 -10.02
C SER A 353 -11.84 7.96 -10.65
N THR A 354 -11.40 7.30 -11.72
CA THR A 354 -12.21 6.28 -12.42
C THR A 354 -12.12 4.95 -11.68
N GLY A 355 -10.92 4.51 -11.27
CA GLY A 355 -10.71 3.34 -10.41
C GLY A 355 -11.59 3.29 -9.15
N ILE A 356 -11.64 4.36 -8.32
CA ILE A 356 -12.53 4.35 -7.15
C ILE A 356 -14.02 4.29 -7.53
N THR A 357 -14.44 4.91 -8.65
CA THR A 357 -15.83 4.77 -9.13
C THR A 357 -16.15 3.32 -9.50
N HIS A 358 -15.20 2.56 -10.06
CA HIS A 358 -15.39 1.13 -10.29
C HIS A 358 -15.34 0.29 -9.00
N LEU A 359 -14.49 0.63 -8.02
CA LEU A 359 -14.49 -0.02 -6.70
C LEU A 359 -15.83 0.17 -5.96
N ILE A 360 -16.43 1.36 -6.03
CA ILE A 360 -17.75 1.65 -5.47
C ILE A 360 -18.83 0.89 -6.27
N ASN A 361 -18.88 1.06 -7.60
CA ASN A 361 -19.93 0.47 -8.44
C ASN A 361 -19.90 -1.06 -8.48
N SER A 362 -18.73 -1.68 -8.32
CA SER A 362 -18.59 -3.14 -8.20
C SER A 362 -19.10 -3.69 -6.87
N GLY A 363 -19.27 -2.84 -5.85
CA GLY A 363 -19.60 -3.22 -4.47
C GLY A 363 -18.41 -3.59 -3.58
N TYR A 364 -17.17 -3.47 -4.06
CA TYR A 364 -15.96 -3.80 -3.27
C TYR A 364 -15.86 -2.95 -2.00
N VAL A 365 -16.18 -1.66 -2.10
CA VAL A 365 -16.17 -0.74 -0.93
C VAL A 365 -17.26 -1.09 0.08
N CYS A 366 -18.41 -1.62 -0.38
CA CYS A 366 -19.46 -2.09 0.51
C CYS A 366 -19.02 -3.31 1.31
N ASP A 367 -18.42 -4.31 0.64
CA ASP A 367 -17.90 -5.52 1.32
C ASP A 367 -16.93 -5.17 2.46
N LEU A 368 -16.02 -4.20 2.24
CA LEU A 368 -15.11 -3.73 3.28
C LEU A 368 -15.82 -3.06 4.46
N VAL A 369 -16.84 -2.25 4.19
CA VAL A 369 -17.64 -1.56 5.23
C VAL A 369 -18.47 -2.57 6.02
N ASP A 370 -19.11 -3.53 5.34
CA ASP A 370 -19.86 -4.63 5.96
C ASP A 370 -18.93 -5.51 6.82
N ASP A 371 -17.72 -5.86 6.36
CA ASP A 371 -16.73 -6.63 7.14
C ASP A 371 -16.35 -5.90 8.46
N LEU A 372 -16.04 -4.59 8.41
CA LEU A 372 -15.73 -3.83 9.63
C LEU A 372 -16.96 -3.69 10.54
N TRP A 373 -18.14 -3.44 9.98
CA TRP A 373 -19.38 -3.30 10.73
C TRP A 373 -19.76 -4.60 11.46
N VAL A 374 -19.57 -5.76 10.80
CA VAL A 374 -19.77 -7.08 11.41
C VAL A 374 -18.75 -7.35 12.53
N LEU A 375 -17.49 -6.94 12.37
CA LEU A 375 -16.48 -7.05 13.43
C LEU A 375 -16.80 -6.19 14.66
N LEU A 376 -17.26 -4.94 14.46
CA LEU A 376 -17.63 -4.02 15.55
C LEU A 376 -18.91 -4.46 16.30
N ASN A 377 -19.81 -5.17 15.63
CA ASN A 377 -21.06 -5.66 16.24
C ASN A 377 -20.90 -7.07 16.86
N GLY A 378 -19.98 -7.88 16.33
CA GLY A 378 -19.48 -9.12 16.92
C GLY A 378 -20.29 -10.37 16.56
N SER A 379 -19.79 -11.15 15.61
CA SER A 379 -20.39 -12.42 15.14
C SER A 379 -19.49 -13.66 15.30
N MET A 380 -18.58 -13.66 16.28
CA MET A 380 -17.88 -14.86 16.75
C MET A 380 -18.01 -15.03 18.27
N SER A 381 -18.22 -16.27 18.71
CA SER A 381 -18.33 -16.65 20.11
C SER A 381 -16.94 -16.80 20.73
N CYS A 382 -16.47 -15.76 21.43
CA CYS A 382 -15.29 -15.81 22.27
C CYS A 382 -15.72 -15.59 23.73
N ASP A 383 -15.74 -16.66 24.52
CA ASP A 383 -15.79 -16.56 25.98
C ASP A 383 -14.40 -16.14 26.53
N VAL A 384 -14.39 -15.72 27.80
CA VAL A 384 -13.21 -15.41 28.64
C VAL A 384 -12.49 -14.08 28.35
N ASP A 385 -12.73 -13.11 29.23
CA ASP A 385 -11.78 -12.11 29.75
C ASP A 385 -10.79 -11.42 28.79
N VAL A 386 -11.26 -10.98 27.62
CA VAL A 386 -10.50 -10.05 26.77
C VAL A 386 -10.38 -8.69 27.46
N ILE A 387 -9.19 -8.42 28.03
CA ILE A 387 -8.78 -7.08 28.48
C ILE A 387 -8.95 -6.10 27.32
N LYS A 388 -9.61 -4.96 27.56
CA LYS A 388 -9.84 -3.90 26.57
C LYS A 388 -8.51 -3.46 25.94
N ARG A 389 -8.34 -3.72 24.64
CA ARG A 389 -7.25 -3.18 23.81
C ARG A 389 -7.78 -2.01 22.97
N ASP A 390 -6.89 -1.13 22.53
CA ASP A 390 -7.24 -0.06 21.59
C ASP A 390 -7.66 -0.70 20.25
N PRO A 391 -8.80 -0.34 19.63
CA PRO A 391 -9.19 -0.77 18.28
C PRO A 391 -8.10 -0.60 17.20
N PHE A 392 -7.14 0.29 17.43
CA PHE A 392 -6.00 0.57 16.57
C PHE A 392 -4.67 -0.06 17.05
N ASP A 393 -4.70 -0.94 18.05
CA ASP A 393 -3.54 -1.75 18.49
C ASP A 393 -3.22 -2.85 17.44
N PRO A 394 -2.02 -2.87 16.83
CA PRO A 394 -1.61 -3.93 15.90
C PRO A 394 -1.61 -5.35 16.51
N ALA A 395 -1.71 -5.48 17.84
CA ALA A 395 -1.92 -6.78 18.48
C ALA A 395 -3.30 -7.39 18.20
N ASP A 396 -4.35 -6.59 17.92
CA ASP A 396 -5.60 -7.08 17.33
C ASP A 396 -5.46 -7.13 15.80
N ARG A 397 -4.74 -8.15 15.33
CA ARG A 397 -4.51 -8.40 13.90
C ARG A 397 -5.77 -8.55 13.06
N VAL A 398 -6.95 -8.81 13.65
CA VAL A 398 -8.19 -9.01 12.90
C VAL A 398 -8.88 -7.68 12.67
N MET A 399 -9.15 -6.92 13.73
CA MET A 399 -9.82 -5.62 13.62
C MET A 399 -8.93 -4.60 12.91
N TYR A 400 -7.65 -4.53 13.29
CA TYR A 400 -6.67 -3.62 12.71
C TYR A 400 -6.53 -3.83 11.19
N LYS A 401 -6.51 -5.09 10.72
CA LYS A 401 -6.49 -5.43 9.30
C LYS A 401 -7.73 -4.92 8.55
N SER A 402 -8.92 -5.02 9.15
CA SER A 402 -10.15 -4.51 8.52
C SER A 402 -10.15 -2.99 8.41
N ILE A 403 -9.66 -2.30 9.45
CA ILE A 403 -9.48 -0.85 9.49
C ILE A 403 -8.49 -0.39 8.41
N ILE A 404 -7.31 -1.02 8.32
CA ILE A 404 -6.29 -0.70 7.30
C ILE A 404 -6.79 -1.00 5.88
N ASN A 405 -7.53 -2.10 5.65
CA ASN A 405 -8.13 -2.39 4.34
C ASN A 405 -9.06 -1.26 3.86
N ILE A 406 -9.86 -0.67 4.76
CA ILE A 406 -10.70 0.49 4.43
C ILE A 406 -9.84 1.72 4.16
N LEU A 407 -8.88 2.05 5.04
CA LEU A 407 -8.04 3.24 4.91
C LEU A 407 -7.15 3.22 3.65
N ASN A 408 -6.68 2.06 3.23
CA ASN A 408 -5.99 1.84 1.95
C ASN A 408 -6.86 2.33 0.76
N VAL A 409 -8.17 2.09 0.79
CA VAL A 409 -9.11 2.63 -0.21
C VAL A 409 -9.40 4.13 0.02
N ILE A 410 -9.85 4.51 1.22
CA ILE A 410 -10.50 5.82 1.41
C ILE A 410 -9.56 6.95 1.84
N SER A 411 -8.28 6.71 2.17
CA SER A 411 -7.44 7.74 2.79
C SER A 411 -7.02 8.90 1.88
N SER A 412 -7.15 8.77 0.55
CA SER A 412 -6.88 9.85 -0.42
C SER A 412 -8.15 10.64 -0.77
N TYR A 413 -8.08 11.97 -0.78
CA TYR A 413 -9.24 12.86 -0.99
C TYR A 413 -10.17 12.50 -2.17
N PRO A 414 -9.67 12.20 -3.40
CA PRO A 414 -10.55 11.84 -4.52
C PRO A 414 -11.38 10.58 -4.26
N ALA A 415 -10.80 9.63 -3.52
CA ALA A 415 -11.46 8.40 -3.12
C ALA A 415 -12.50 8.69 -2.04
N PHE A 416 -12.08 9.36 -0.96
CA PHE A 416 -12.95 9.73 0.15
C PHE A 416 -14.19 10.49 -0.31
N HIS A 417 -14.01 11.55 -1.11
CA HIS A 417 -15.08 12.37 -1.64
C HIS A 417 -16.09 11.56 -2.48
N LYS A 418 -15.62 10.62 -3.30
CA LYS A 418 -16.50 9.76 -4.10
C LYS A 418 -17.21 8.69 -3.26
N SER A 419 -16.54 8.11 -2.27
CA SER A 419 -17.17 7.18 -1.32
C SER A 419 -18.24 7.85 -0.45
N LEU A 420 -18.03 9.11 -0.07
CA LEU A 420 -18.97 9.90 0.72
C LEU A 420 -20.24 10.30 -0.07
N LEU A 421 -20.09 10.58 -1.37
CA LEU A 421 -21.21 10.83 -2.30
C LEU A 421 -21.88 9.53 -2.83
N SER A 422 -21.39 8.35 -2.45
CA SER A 422 -21.93 7.08 -2.95
C SER A 422 -23.32 6.79 -2.36
N LYS A 423 -24.19 6.19 -3.18
CA LYS A 423 -25.48 5.63 -2.72
C LYS A 423 -25.32 4.12 -2.60
N ALA A 424 -25.98 3.52 -1.61
CA ALA A 424 -25.97 2.07 -1.44
C ALA A 424 -26.41 1.36 -2.74
N PRO A 425 -25.73 0.26 -3.13
CA PRO A 425 -26.12 -0.49 -4.33
C PRO A 425 -27.53 -1.09 -4.14
N PRO A 426 -28.36 -1.17 -5.20
CA PRO A 426 -29.79 -1.51 -5.07
C PRO A 426 -30.09 -2.98 -4.70
N LYS A 427 -29.11 -3.74 -4.20
CA LYS A 427 -29.20 -5.18 -3.88
C LYS A 427 -28.22 -5.65 -2.77
N THR A 428 -28.36 -5.12 -1.56
CA THR A 428 -27.96 -5.82 -0.33
C THR A 428 -29.10 -5.74 0.69
N ALA A 429 -29.29 -6.80 1.48
CA ALA A 429 -30.43 -6.93 2.40
C ALA A 429 -30.01 -7.76 3.63
N SER A 430 -29.28 -7.12 4.54
CA SER A 430 -28.75 -7.74 5.78
C SER A 430 -28.23 -6.72 6.79
N THR A 431 -27.77 -5.56 6.33
CA THR A 431 -27.05 -4.54 7.12
C THR A 431 -27.56 -3.15 6.77
N ASP A 432 -27.74 -2.29 7.78
CA ASP A 432 -28.21 -0.92 7.59
C ASP A 432 -27.08 0.08 7.26
N VAL A 433 -25.82 -0.33 7.43
CA VAL A 433 -24.62 0.49 7.24
C VAL A 433 -23.75 -0.12 6.13
N VAL A 434 -24.06 0.25 4.87
CA VAL A 434 -23.45 -0.32 3.65
C VAL A 434 -22.59 0.73 2.90
N THR A 435 -22.44 1.94 3.45
CA THR A 435 -21.71 3.06 2.81
C THR A 435 -20.76 3.74 3.78
N VAL A 436 -19.71 4.37 3.26
CA VAL A 436 -18.74 5.13 4.07
C VAL A 436 -19.39 6.32 4.79
N SER A 437 -20.39 6.98 4.17
CA SER A 437 -21.18 8.01 4.88
C SER A 437 -21.95 7.42 6.06
N GLY A 438 -22.67 6.31 5.84
CA GLY A 438 -23.41 5.62 6.90
C GLY A 438 -22.50 5.15 8.04
N LEU A 439 -21.29 4.68 7.72
CA LEU A 439 -20.30 4.26 8.72
C LEU A 439 -19.82 5.43 9.58
N LEU A 440 -19.46 6.57 8.97
CA LEU A 440 -19.04 7.76 9.73
C LEU A 440 -20.19 8.40 10.51
N GLU A 441 -21.42 8.36 9.97
CA GLU A 441 -22.62 8.77 10.70
C GLU A 441 -22.87 7.88 11.93
N ALA A 442 -22.82 6.56 11.78
CA ALA A 442 -23.08 5.62 12.86
C ALA A 442 -21.99 5.63 13.95
N LEU A 443 -20.71 5.66 13.56
CA LEU A 443 -19.59 5.63 14.52
C LEU A 443 -19.33 6.98 15.17
N VAL A 444 -19.57 8.11 14.48
CA VAL A 444 -19.20 9.44 14.99
C VAL A 444 -20.39 10.40 15.07
N PHE A 445 -21.05 10.74 13.97
CA PHE A 445 -21.93 11.91 13.95
C PHE A 445 -23.29 11.74 14.64
N LYS A 446 -23.80 10.51 14.77
CA LYS A 446 -25.06 10.17 15.48
C LYS A 446 -24.83 9.54 16.86
N TYR A 447 -23.59 9.57 17.36
CA TYR A 447 -23.22 9.00 18.66
C TYR A 447 -24.06 9.60 19.81
N GLY A 448 -24.83 8.75 20.48
CA GLY A 448 -25.63 9.14 21.67
C GLY A 448 -27.02 9.76 21.39
N GLY A 449 -27.54 9.70 20.16
CA GLY A 449 -28.89 10.18 19.84
C GLY A 449 -30.03 9.42 20.54
N THR A 450 -31.10 10.11 20.94
CA THR A 450 -32.23 9.54 21.71
C THR A 450 -33.48 9.20 20.88
N GLU A 451 -33.50 9.50 19.57
CA GLU A 451 -34.62 9.16 18.69
C GLU A 451 -34.23 7.99 17.77
N GLU A 452 -34.91 6.86 18.00
CA GLU A 452 -34.80 5.54 17.35
C GLU A 452 -33.38 4.93 17.28
N PRO A 453 -33.07 3.92 18.12
CA PRO A 453 -31.77 3.26 18.08
C PRO A 453 -31.65 2.34 16.86
N MET A 454 -30.73 2.68 15.95
CA MET A 454 -30.09 1.65 15.13
C MET A 454 -29.38 0.68 16.08
N THR A 455 -29.91 -0.54 16.20
CA THR A 455 -29.60 -1.41 17.34
C THR A 455 -28.24 -2.09 17.22
N ALA A 456 -27.62 -2.30 18.39
CA ALA A 456 -26.55 -3.27 18.62
C ALA A 456 -25.21 -3.07 17.87
N VAL A 457 -24.59 -1.89 18.03
CA VAL A 457 -23.14 -1.89 18.23
C VAL A 457 -22.88 -2.31 19.68
N ARG A 458 -22.17 -3.43 19.89
CA ARG A 458 -22.14 -4.09 21.20
C ARG A 458 -21.31 -3.32 22.24
N ASN A 459 -20.28 -2.61 21.80
CA ASN A 459 -19.47 -1.69 22.61
C ASN A 459 -19.46 -0.28 21.98
N ASN A 460 -20.44 0.57 22.31
CA ASN A 460 -20.57 1.93 21.75
C ASN A 460 -19.29 2.78 21.84
N ASN A 461 -18.55 2.70 22.96
CA ASN A 461 -17.36 3.54 23.16
C ASN A 461 -16.19 3.11 22.28
N ASP A 462 -15.95 1.80 22.13
CA ASP A 462 -14.81 1.28 21.37
C ASP A 462 -15.04 1.49 19.87
N ALA A 463 -16.28 1.35 19.41
CA ALA A 463 -16.69 1.69 18.05
C ALA A 463 -16.60 3.21 17.76
N HIS A 464 -16.95 4.06 18.73
CA HIS A 464 -16.76 5.51 18.62
C HIS A 464 -15.26 5.87 18.54
N LEU A 465 -14.41 5.26 19.38
CA LEU A 465 -12.96 5.42 19.33
C LEU A 465 -12.39 5.03 17.95
N CYS A 466 -12.85 3.91 17.39
CA CYS A 466 -12.50 3.47 16.04
C CYS A 466 -12.90 4.53 14.99
N GLY A 467 -14.14 5.05 15.05
CA GLY A 467 -14.62 6.12 14.17
C GLY A 467 -13.82 7.42 14.28
N LEU A 468 -13.46 7.84 15.50
CA LEU A 468 -12.64 9.02 15.77
C LEU A 468 -11.22 8.87 15.16
N ARG A 469 -10.59 7.70 15.32
CA ARG A 469 -9.26 7.40 14.74
C ARG A 469 -9.29 7.34 13.21
N ILE A 470 -10.34 6.75 12.61
CA ILE A 470 -10.56 6.79 11.15
C ILE A 470 -10.65 8.24 10.67
N ILE A 471 -11.40 9.11 11.37
CA ILE A 471 -11.47 10.54 11.03
C ILE A 471 -10.14 11.28 11.28
N SER A 472 -9.33 10.90 12.29
CA SER A 472 -8.00 11.49 12.51
C SER A 472 -7.13 11.29 11.26
N ILE A 473 -7.04 10.06 10.77
CA ILE A 473 -6.27 9.72 9.58
C ILE A 473 -6.84 10.39 8.32
N LEU A 474 -8.17 10.46 8.17
CA LEU A 474 -8.81 11.14 7.03
C LEU A 474 -8.57 12.66 7.02
N THR A 475 -8.52 13.30 8.18
CA THR A 475 -8.34 14.77 8.31
C THR A 475 -6.89 15.26 8.15
N THR A 476 -5.93 14.34 7.99
CA THR A 476 -4.54 14.67 7.60
C THR A 476 -4.46 15.34 6.22
N SER A 477 -5.37 14.96 5.32
CA SER A 477 -5.61 15.59 4.03
C SER A 477 -6.56 16.78 4.20
N LEU A 478 -6.07 18.01 3.95
CA LEU A 478 -6.82 19.23 4.26
C LEU A 478 -8.12 19.36 3.45
N ASP A 479 -8.17 18.85 2.22
CA ASP A 479 -9.39 18.86 1.41
C ASP A 479 -10.46 17.88 1.96
N SER A 480 -10.04 16.73 2.53
CA SER A 480 -10.93 15.80 3.24
C SER A 480 -11.43 16.39 4.57
N PHE A 481 -10.59 17.13 5.29
CA PHE A 481 -11.02 17.89 6.47
C PHE A 481 -12.07 18.95 6.12
N VAL A 482 -11.82 19.78 5.11
CA VAL A 482 -12.79 20.82 4.69
C VAL A 482 -14.10 20.19 4.20
N LEU A 483 -14.05 19.03 3.55
CA LEU A 483 -15.25 18.27 3.18
C LEU A 483 -16.06 17.81 4.41
N LEU A 484 -15.42 17.22 5.41
CA LEU A 484 -16.09 16.79 6.65
C LEU A 484 -16.66 17.96 7.46
N ASP A 485 -15.90 19.05 7.58
CA ASP A 485 -16.33 20.25 8.32
C ASP A 485 -17.47 20.99 7.61
N THR A 486 -17.57 20.89 6.27
CA THR A 486 -18.68 21.48 5.50
C THR A 486 -19.93 20.62 5.38
N GLN A 487 -19.82 19.28 5.48
CA GLN A 487 -20.98 18.38 5.37
C GLN A 487 -21.56 17.95 6.73
N PHE A 488 -20.73 17.79 7.76
CA PHE A 488 -21.13 17.24 9.07
C PHE A 488 -20.84 18.18 10.25
N SER A 489 -20.48 19.44 9.97
CA SER A 489 -19.99 20.42 10.98
C SER A 489 -18.96 19.81 11.94
N LEU A 490 -18.01 19.01 11.40
CA LEU A 490 -17.11 18.12 12.16
C LEU A 490 -16.62 18.74 13.49
N ARG A 491 -16.03 19.94 13.45
CA ARG A 491 -15.49 20.58 14.65
C ARG A 491 -16.57 20.97 15.65
N GLU A 492 -17.72 21.45 15.21
CA GLU A 492 -18.83 21.81 16.12
C GLU A 492 -19.43 20.56 16.78
N THR A 493 -19.62 19.50 16.00
CA THR A 493 -20.15 18.21 16.47
C THR A 493 -19.21 17.59 17.51
N ILE A 494 -17.91 17.46 17.21
CA ILE A 494 -16.92 16.93 18.16
C ILE A 494 -16.77 17.83 19.40
N ALA A 495 -16.78 19.16 19.24
CA ALA A 495 -16.74 20.09 20.37
C ALA A 495 -17.98 19.97 21.28
N SER A 496 -19.16 19.70 20.71
CA SER A 496 -20.39 19.46 21.48
C SER A 496 -20.32 18.18 22.31
N PHE A 497 -19.81 17.07 21.74
CA PHE A 497 -19.59 15.83 22.48
C PHE A 497 -18.55 16.00 23.59
N GLN A 498 -17.47 16.75 23.33
CA GLN A 498 -16.46 17.05 24.36
C GLN A 498 -17.02 17.97 25.46
N HIS A 499 -17.91 18.90 25.12
CA HIS A 499 -18.61 19.73 26.10
C HIS A 499 -19.61 18.92 26.96
N ALA A 500 -20.25 17.90 26.39
CA ALA A 500 -21.14 16.99 27.12
C ALA A 500 -20.38 16.08 28.12
N CYS A 501 -19.09 15.79 27.88
CA CYS A 501 -18.22 15.05 28.82
C CYS A 501 -17.59 15.93 29.92
N ARG A 502 -18.16 17.10 30.19
CA ARG A 502 -17.68 18.03 31.21
C ARG A 502 -18.36 17.79 32.55
N LEU A 503 -17.56 17.75 33.62
CA LEU A 503 -18.01 17.56 34.99
C LEU A 503 -18.48 18.87 35.63
N GLU A 504 -19.28 18.78 36.69
CA GLU A 504 -19.84 19.95 37.42
C GLU A 504 -18.75 20.87 37.99
N ASN A 505 -17.58 20.32 38.31
CA ASN A 505 -16.42 21.07 38.79
C ASN A 505 -15.65 21.83 37.68
N ASN A 506 -16.13 21.79 36.43
CA ASN A 506 -15.53 22.34 35.20
C ASN A 506 -14.41 21.50 34.55
N GLU A 507 -14.02 20.38 35.14
CA GLU A 507 -13.05 19.42 34.58
C GLU A 507 -13.70 18.53 33.50
N TYR A 508 -12.92 17.64 32.88
CA TYR A 508 -13.37 16.74 31.81
C TYR A 508 -13.08 15.29 32.17
N ILE A 509 -13.96 14.38 31.74
CA ILE A 509 -13.69 12.94 31.83
C ILE A 509 -12.53 12.61 30.89
N ILE A 510 -11.45 12.04 31.44
CA ILE A 510 -10.26 11.62 30.70
C ILE A 510 -10.40 10.14 30.35
N ASP A 511 -10.83 9.88 29.12
CA ASP A 511 -10.86 8.56 28.47
C ASP A 511 -10.24 8.63 27.06
N ALA A 512 -10.02 7.48 26.41
CA ALA A 512 -9.43 7.44 25.07
C ALA A 512 -10.23 8.25 24.03
N CYS A 513 -11.57 8.22 24.10
CA CYS A 513 -12.42 9.03 23.23
C CYS A 513 -12.26 10.53 23.50
N SER A 514 -12.03 10.96 24.73
CA SER A 514 -11.73 12.36 25.08
C SER A 514 -10.38 12.81 24.51
N VAL A 515 -9.36 11.94 24.56
CA VAL A 515 -8.02 12.20 24.02
C VAL A 515 -8.08 12.40 22.51
N GLU A 516 -8.78 11.51 21.80
CA GLU A 516 -8.94 11.63 20.35
C GLU A 516 -9.81 12.82 19.93
N ARG A 517 -10.92 13.10 20.65
CA ARG A 517 -11.72 14.31 20.39
C ARG A 517 -10.89 15.59 20.58
N ASN A 518 -10.03 15.64 21.60
CA ASN A 518 -9.11 16.76 21.80
C ASN A 518 -8.07 16.85 20.68
N ARG A 519 -7.45 15.72 20.29
CA ARG A 519 -6.48 15.66 19.18
C ARG A 519 -7.09 16.14 17.87
N LEU A 520 -8.28 15.68 17.53
CA LEU A 520 -9.06 16.10 16.36
C LEU A 520 -9.38 17.60 16.39
N LEU A 521 -9.82 18.14 17.53
CA LEU A 521 -10.15 19.56 17.66
C LEU A 521 -8.92 20.46 17.53
N VAL A 522 -7.75 20.01 18.02
CA VAL A 522 -6.47 20.71 17.84
C VAL A 522 -5.99 20.61 16.39
N SER A 523 -5.91 19.40 15.81
CA SER A 523 -5.35 19.17 14.47
C SER A 523 -6.14 19.86 13.35
N SER A 524 -7.45 20.01 13.53
CA SER A 524 -8.37 20.70 12.61
C SER A 524 -8.47 22.22 12.81
N SER A 525 -7.87 22.76 13.87
CA SER A 525 -7.95 24.19 14.23
C SER A 525 -6.59 24.90 14.23
N CYS A 526 -5.47 24.16 14.18
CA CYS A 526 -4.16 24.69 13.82
C CYS A 526 -3.44 23.79 12.80
N ILE A 527 -2.75 24.43 11.85
CA ILE A 527 -1.84 23.78 10.89
C ILE A 527 -0.41 24.25 11.12
N GLY A 528 0.56 23.46 10.69
CA GLY A 528 1.98 23.80 10.79
C GLY A 528 2.88 22.57 10.82
N GLY A 529 4.14 22.77 10.46
CA GLY A 529 5.20 21.77 10.47
C GLY A 529 5.68 21.34 11.85
N PRO A 530 6.66 20.42 11.93
CA PRO A 530 7.14 19.81 13.17
C PRO A 530 7.76 20.78 14.19
N LYS A 531 8.16 22.00 13.80
CA LYS A 531 8.64 23.06 14.71
C LYS A 531 7.58 24.13 15.01
N GLU A 532 6.40 24.04 14.40
CA GLU A 532 5.34 25.05 14.44
C GLU A 532 4.11 24.54 15.20
N ARG A 533 3.81 23.25 15.10
CA ARG A 533 2.62 22.64 15.70
C ARG A 533 2.99 21.41 16.53
N LEU A 534 2.42 21.33 17.72
CA LEU A 534 2.43 20.13 18.56
C LEU A 534 0.99 19.59 18.66
N LEU A 535 0.80 18.30 18.42
CA LEU A 535 -0.47 17.61 18.62
C LEU A 535 -0.40 16.77 19.91
N PRO A 536 -1.49 16.65 20.69
CA PRO A 536 -1.50 15.75 21.84
C PRO A 536 -1.37 14.28 21.38
N PRO A 537 -0.79 13.40 22.22
CA PRO A 537 -0.62 11.98 21.90
C PRO A 537 -1.97 11.25 21.85
N HIS A 538 -1.99 10.11 21.14
CA HIS A 538 -3.13 9.21 21.03
C HIS A 538 -3.40 8.37 22.30
N THR A 539 -2.41 8.27 23.19
CA THR A 539 -2.45 7.41 24.38
C THR A 539 -2.23 8.24 25.65
N LEU A 540 -2.82 7.78 26.76
CA LEU A 540 -2.50 8.28 28.09
C LEU A 540 -1.12 7.76 28.50
N THR A 541 -0.25 8.66 28.93
CA THR A 541 1.13 8.33 29.32
C THR A 541 1.17 7.58 30.65
N THR A 542 1.55 6.30 30.61
CA THR A 542 1.52 5.33 31.72
C THR A 542 2.41 5.64 32.94
N ILE A 543 3.12 6.78 32.94
CA ILE A 543 4.10 7.17 33.95
C ILE A 543 3.48 8.13 34.99
N SER A 544 2.33 8.76 34.68
CA SER A 544 1.55 9.55 35.62
C SER A 544 0.09 9.69 35.15
N ASP A 545 -0.87 9.49 36.05
CA ASP A 545 -2.32 9.58 35.79
C ASP A 545 -2.84 11.02 35.53
N VAL A 546 -1.98 11.91 35.04
CA VAL A 546 -2.26 13.33 34.78
C VAL A 546 -2.13 13.59 33.29
N TYR A 547 -3.24 13.94 32.64
CA TYR A 547 -3.24 14.37 31.23
C TYR A 547 -2.78 15.83 31.14
N GLU A 548 -1.50 16.03 30.80
CA GLU A 548 -0.86 17.36 30.78
C GLU A 548 -1.36 18.31 29.66
N TYR A 549 -2.20 17.80 28.74
CA TYR A 549 -2.62 18.48 27.53
C TYR A 549 -3.97 19.20 27.72
N PRO A 550 -4.06 20.53 27.58
CA PRO A 550 -5.29 21.27 27.85
C PRO A 550 -6.35 21.01 26.77
N PHE A 551 -7.56 20.63 27.19
CA PHE A 551 -8.69 20.38 26.29
C PHE A 551 -9.13 21.63 25.52
N TYR A 552 -9.06 21.59 24.19
CA TYR A 552 -9.58 22.66 23.33
C TYR A 552 -11.06 22.41 23.02
N VAL A 553 -11.95 23.25 23.56
CA VAL A 553 -13.41 23.02 23.57
C VAL A 553 -14.20 24.14 22.86
N ARG A 554 -13.67 25.36 22.81
CA ARG A 554 -14.37 26.54 22.29
C ARG A 554 -13.71 27.02 20.99
N LEU A 555 -14.29 26.66 19.86
CA LEU A 555 -13.80 27.00 18.51
C LEU A 555 -13.64 28.51 18.21
N LYS A 556 -14.21 29.38 19.06
CA LYS A 556 -14.10 30.85 18.97
C LYS A 556 -12.95 31.43 19.80
N GLU A 557 -12.32 30.62 20.65
CA GLU A 557 -11.15 31.00 21.44
C GLU A 557 -9.87 30.57 20.71
N LYS A 558 -8.72 31.13 21.09
CA LYS A 558 -7.43 30.74 20.51
C LYS A 558 -7.11 29.30 20.93
N VAL A 559 -6.64 28.47 20.00
CA VAL A 559 -5.99 27.18 20.29
C VAL A 559 -4.88 27.41 21.34
N PRO A 560 -4.79 26.59 22.41
CA PRO A 560 -3.81 26.77 23.49
C PRO A 560 -2.36 26.91 23.03
N ASP A 561 -1.61 27.76 23.73
CA ASP A 561 -0.20 28.11 23.41
C ASP A 561 0.77 26.92 23.40
N CYS A 562 0.43 25.80 24.04
CA CYS A 562 1.24 24.58 24.02
C CYS A 562 1.21 23.85 22.65
N TYR A 563 0.13 23.99 21.89
CA TYR A 563 -0.03 23.37 20.57
C TYR A 563 0.50 24.26 19.43
N THR A 564 0.74 25.55 19.71
CA THR A 564 1.18 26.57 18.74
C THR A 564 2.57 27.09 19.12
N LEU A 565 3.59 26.43 18.59
CA LEU A 565 4.99 26.61 18.98
C LEU A 565 5.53 27.96 18.50
N LYS A 566 6.15 28.73 19.40
CA LYS A 566 6.58 30.12 19.15
C LYS A 566 7.68 30.19 18.09
N VAL A 567 7.29 30.58 16.88
CA VAL A 567 8.13 30.67 15.68
C VAL A 567 8.05 32.07 15.07
N SER A 568 9.13 32.54 14.44
CA SER A 568 9.14 33.80 13.69
C SER A 568 10.21 33.77 12.58
N TYR A 569 9.78 33.62 11.33
CA TYR A 569 10.68 33.58 10.17
C TYR A 569 10.92 34.96 9.53
N SER A 570 10.18 35.98 9.96
CA SER A 570 10.18 37.33 9.35
C SER A 570 11.43 38.17 9.63
N HIS A 571 12.39 37.67 10.42
CA HIS A 571 13.56 38.41 10.90
C HIS A 571 14.93 37.78 10.55
N HIS A 572 14.99 36.86 9.58
CA HIS A 572 16.27 36.39 9.04
C HIS A 572 17.05 37.55 8.37
N LYS A 573 18.11 38.03 9.04
CA LYS A 573 18.92 39.20 8.62
C LYS A 573 19.81 39.00 7.38
N LEU A 574 19.71 37.84 6.72
CA LEU A 574 20.56 37.42 5.61
C LEU A 574 19.82 37.57 4.28
N ALA A 575 19.74 38.80 3.78
CA ALA A 575 19.13 39.09 2.49
C ALA A 575 20.02 38.59 1.34
N LEU A 576 19.42 37.95 0.33
CA LEU A 576 20.09 37.64 -0.93
C LEU A 576 20.28 38.94 -1.72
N ASN A 577 21.53 39.30 -1.99
CA ASN A 577 21.86 40.48 -2.79
C ASN A 577 21.74 40.18 -4.29
N ILE A 578 20.50 40.04 -4.77
CA ILE A 578 20.18 39.68 -6.16
C ILE A 578 20.13 40.92 -7.05
N LYS A 579 20.85 40.91 -8.17
CA LYS A 579 20.81 42.00 -9.15
C LYS A 579 19.50 41.96 -9.95
N PRO A 580 18.84 43.10 -10.24
CA PRO A 580 17.60 43.13 -11.03
C PRO A 580 17.72 42.56 -12.46
N SER A 581 18.94 42.41 -12.98
CA SER A 581 19.24 41.88 -14.31
C SER A 581 20.04 40.56 -14.25
N ALA A 582 19.87 39.77 -13.20
CA ALA A 582 20.48 38.45 -13.08
C ALA A 582 19.89 37.45 -14.08
N THR A 583 20.72 36.62 -14.71
CA THR A 583 20.25 35.49 -15.53
C THR A 583 19.79 34.34 -14.64
N ILE A 584 19.02 33.38 -15.16
CA ILE A 584 18.64 32.18 -14.40
C ILE A 584 19.86 31.41 -13.85
N ASN A 585 20.99 31.44 -14.55
CA ASN A 585 22.23 30.80 -14.09
C ASN A 585 22.91 31.58 -12.95
N ASP A 586 22.80 32.91 -12.93
CA ASP A 586 23.22 33.74 -11.79
C ASP A 586 22.30 33.49 -10.58
N LEU A 587 20.98 33.40 -10.79
CA LEU A 587 20.00 33.07 -9.73
C LEU A 587 20.28 31.69 -9.12
N LYS A 588 20.44 30.66 -9.96
CA LYS A 588 20.87 29.31 -9.55
C LYS A 588 22.18 29.35 -8.76
N SER A 589 23.20 30.05 -9.26
CA SER A 589 24.51 30.14 -8.60
C SER A 589 24.44 30.84 -7.24
N CYS A 590 23.63 31.89 -7.13
CA CYS A 590 23.41 32.63 -5.88
C CYS A 590 22.67 31.77 -4.85
N TYR A 591 21.57 31.13 -5.26
CA TYR A 591 20.77 30.21 -4.45
C TYR A 591 21.60 29.02 -3.93
N MET A 592 22.33 28.33 -4.81
CA MET A 592 23.17 27.18 -4.45
C MET A 592 24.35 27.58 -3.56
N LYS A 593 24.88 28.81 -3.68
CA LYS A 593 25.88 29.35 -2.76
C LYS A 593 25.29 29.61 -1.37
N HIS A 594 24.08 30.19 -1.30
CA HIS A 594 23.39 30.45 -0.04
C HIS A 594 23.03 29.16 0.69
N LEU A 595 22.45 28.16 0.02
CA LEU A 595 22.11 26.87 0.65
C LEU A 595 23.34 26.11 1.18
N LYS A 596 24.51 26.25 0.57
CA LYS A 596 25.76 25.70 1.15
C LYS A 596 26.11 26.36 2.49
N GLN A 597 25.78 27.64 2.68
CA GLN A 597 26.11 28.41 3.89
C GLN A 597 25.00 28.36 4.95
N HIS A 598 23.72 28.43 4.55
CA HIS A 598 22.55 28.57 5.43
C HIS A 598 21.48 27.51 5.13
N THR A 599 20.64 27.19 6.12
CA THR A 599 19.54 26.22 5.97
C THR A 599 18.22 26.83 5.50
N THR A 600 18.01 28.13 5.70
CA THR A 600 16.75 28.83 5.37
C THR A 600 16.97 30.08 4.53
N LEU A 601 15.90 30.56 3.90
CA LEU A 601 15.76 31.87 3.25
C LEU A 601 14.64 32.66 3.92
N SER A 602 14.67 34.00 3.84
CA SER A 602 13.51 34.79 4.26
C SER A 602 12.40 34.71 3.20
N THR A 603 11.14 34.78 3.63
CA THR A 603 9.99 34.82 2.70
C THR A 603 10.09 35.96 1.67
N LYS A 604 10.84 37.03 1.99
CA LYS A 604 11.09 38.15 1.06
C LYS A 604 12.06 37.77 -0.05
N ASP A 605 13.20 37.15 0.30
CA ASP A 605 14.15 36.62 -0.68
C ASP A 605 13.47 35.60 -1.60
N VAL A 606 12.69 34.68 -1.02
CA VAL A 606 11.84 33.71 -1.73
C VAL A 606 10.92 34.44 -2.73
N SER A 607 10.18 35.47 -2.29
CA SER A 607 9.30 36.24 -3.18
C SER A 607 10.04 36.87 -4.36
N THR A 608 11.26 37.39 -4.15
CA THR A 608 12.06 37.97 -5.23
C THR A 608 12.62 36.91 -6.19
N LEU A 609 13.07 35.76 -5.68
CA LEU A 609 13.52 34.64 -6.51
C LEU A 609 12.41 34.10 -7.40
N LEU A 610 11.19 33.91 -6.87
CA LEU A 610 10.04 33.44 -7.64
C LEU A 610 9.70 34.41 -8.79
N VAL A 611 9.55 35.70 -8.47
CA VAL A 611 9.19 36.73 -9.47
C VAL A 611 10.26 36.90 -10.55
N GLN A 612 11.55 36.77 -10.22
CA GLN A 612 12.63 36.86 -11.20
C GLN A 612 12.80 35.58 -12.03
N SER A 613 12.70 34.40 -11.43
CA SER A 613 12.79 33.11 -12.15
C SER A 613 11.72 32.98 -13.23
N LEU A 614 10.53 33.53 -12.97
CA LEU A 614 9.40 33.58 -13.89
C LEU A 614 9.70 34.34 -15.20
N ALA A 615 10.65 35.27 -15.22
CA ALA A 615 11.07 35.96 -16.44
C ALA A 615 11.89 35.06 -17.39
N SER A 616 12.43 33.95 -16.88
CA SER A 616 13.21 32.95 -17.62
C SER A 616 12.47 31.62 -17.85
N LEU A 617 11.19 31.54 -17.52
CA LEU A 617 10.34 30.39 -17.84
C LEU A 617 9.67 30.58 -19.21
N ASP A 618 9.66 29.52 -20.01
CA ASP A 618 8.94 29.48 -21.29
C ASP A 618 7.44 29.72 -21.08
N GLN A 619 6.81 30.45 -22.01
CA GLN A 619 5.39 30.82 -21.98
C GLN A 619 4.67 30.24 -23.20
N THR A 620 4.65 28.91 -23.30
CA THR A 620 4.09 28.14 -24.42
C THR A 620 2.59 27.84 -24.31
N LEU A 621 2.02 27.89 -23.11
CA LEU A 621 0.63 27.54 -22.85
C LEU A 621 -0.29 28.78 -22.84
N PRO A 622 -1.61 28.63 -23.10
CA PRO A 622 -2.58 29.69 -22.92
C PRO A 622 -2.55 30.27 -21.49
N GLN A 623 -2.53 31.61 -21.39
CA GLN A 623 -2.68 32.30 -20.10
C GLN A 623 -4.12 32.22 -19.61
N VAL A 624 -4.29 32.01 -18.30
CA VAL A 624 -5.59 32.10 -17.64
C VAL A 624 -6.11 33.54 -17.76
N ALA A 625 -7.24 33.69 -18.45
CA ALA A 625 -8.00 34.94 -18.47
C ALA A 625 -8.57 35.21 -17.07
N GLU A 626 -8.64 36.48 -16.66
CA GLU A 626 -9.51 36.82 -15.53
C GLU A 626 -10.95 36.78 -16.05
N GLU A 627 -11.78 35.93 -15.45
CA GLU A 627 -13.22 36.08 -15.60
C GLU A 627 -13.64 37.46 -15.08
N LYS A 628 -14.53 38.14 -15.81
CA LYS A 628 -15.07 39.42 -15.38
C LYS A 628 -16.01 39.18 -14.20
N ALA A 629 -15.49 39.37 -12.99
CA ALA A 629 -16.19 39.10 -11.73
C ALA A 629 -17.66 39.57 -11.75
N SER A 630 -18.58 38.62 -11.65
CA SER A 630 -20.03 38.81 -11.56
C SER A 630 -20.45 39.29 -10.16
N GLY A 631 -19.88 40.41 -9.74
CA GLY A 631 -20.07 41.01 -8.43
C GLY A 631 -19.11 40.50 -7.35
N VAL A 632 -19.25 41.07 -6.15
CA VAL A 632 -18.57 40.57 -4.95
C VAL A 632 -19.39 39.41 -4.40
N VAL A 633 -18.93 38.20 -4.64
CA VAL A 633 -19.53 36.98 -4.07
C VAL A 633 -18.89 36.75 -2.69
N SER A 634 -19.70 36.40 -1.69
CA SER A 634 -19.21 35.98 -0.37
C SER A 634 -18.60 34.57 -0.45
N PRO A 635 -17.58 34.25 0.36
CA PRO A 635 -17.04 32.89 0.41
C PRO A 635 -18.10 31.88 0.87
N SER A 636 -18.03 30.65 0.35
CA SER A 636 -18.78 29.51 0.88
C SER A 636 -18.27 29.11 2.28
N SER A 637 -19.02 28.26 3.00
CA SER A 637 -18.61 27.78 4.33
C SER A 637 -17.20 27.17 4.33
N GLY A 638 -16.89 26.29 3.39
CA GLY A 638 -15.55 25.68 3.26
C GLY A 638 -14.46 26.68 2.91
N GLN A 639 -14.76 27.65 2.02
CA GLN A 639 -13.82 28.73 1.71
C GLN A 639 -13.55 29.62 2.93
N ASP A 640 -14.55 29.85 3.79
CA ASP A 640 -14.37 30.60 5.03
C ASP A 640 -13.51 29.84 6.05
N VAL A 641 -13.72 28.53 6.19
CA VAL A 641 -12.88 27.63 7.01
C VAL A 641 -11.41 27.74 6.57
N VAL A 642 -11.14 27.60 5.26
CA VAL A 642 -9.78 27.69 4.68
C VAL A 642 -9.18 29.08 4.91
N LEU A 643 -9.92 30.15 4.61
CA LEU A 643 -9.46 31.53 4.85
C LEU A 643 -9.08 31.75 6.32
N ASN A 644 -9.93 31.33 7.26
CA ASN A 644 -9.68 31.49 8.69
C ASN A 644 -8.46 30.68 9.16
N LEU A 645 -8.31 29.44 8.67
CA LEU A 645 -7.19 28.56 8.98
C LEU A 645 -5.85 29.18 8.52
N MET A 646 -5.80 29.66 7.28
CA MET A 646 -4.58 30.27 6.71
C MET A 646 -4.28 31.66 7.29
N LEU A 647 -5.29 32.42 7.70
CA LEU A 647 -5.12 33.69 8.44
C LEU A 647 -4.58 33.46 9.85
N ASN A 648 -4.96 32.37 10.51
CA ASN A 648 -4.41 32.01 11.81
C ASN A 648 -2.98 31.48 11.69
N TYR A 649 -2.70 30.63 10.69
CA TYR A 649 -1.36 30.14 10.40
C TYR A 649 -0.38 31.26 10.04
N SER A 650 -0.74 32.15 9.10
CA SER A 650 0.15 33.25 8.69
C SER A 650 0.50 34.22 9.82
N LYS A 651 -0.45 34.51 10.73
CA LYS A 651 -0.17 35.24 11.97
C LYS A 651 0.77 34.46 12.90
N HIS A 652 0.58 33.14 13.01
CA HIS A 652 1.37 32.26 13.86
C HIS A 652 2.85 32.22 13.45
N ILE A 653 3.15 32.02 12.15
CA ILE A 653 4.53 32.02 11.62
C ILE A 653 5.13 33.44 11.47
N GLY A 654 4.39 34.49 11.85
CA GLY A 654 4.86 35.87 11.90
C GLY A 654 4.92 36.61 10.56
N LEU A 655 4.08 36.24 9.59
CA LEU A 655 3.94 36.98 8.32
C LEU A 655 3.11 38.26 8.52
N SER A 656 3.45 39.29 7.74
CA SER A 656 2.85 40.64 7.85
C SER A 656 1.77 40.90 6.79
N ASN A 657 0.86 41.82 7.09
CA ASN A 657 -0.05 42.49 6.14
C ASN A 657 -0.99 41.59 5.30
N ILE A 658 -1.28 40.37 5.76
CA ILE A 658 -2.24 39.46 5.11
C ILE A 658 -3.64 39.70 5.68
N SER A 659 -4.60 40.08 4.82
CA SER A 659 -6.01 40.25 5.18
C SER A 659 -6.90 39.17 4.55
N LYS A 660 -8.09 38.96 5.13
CA LYS A 660 -9.09 38.01 4.61
C LYS A 660 -9.54 38.41 3.21
N ASP A 661 -9.79 39.70 3.01
CA ASP A 661 -10.25 40.25 1.75
C ASP A 661 -9.17 40.18 0.66
N SER A 662 -7.89 40.37 1.02
CA SER A 662 -6.77 40.22 0.09
C SER A 662 -6.66 38.78 -0.44
N LEU A 663 -6.71 37.78 0.44
CA LEU A 663 -6.69 36.37 0.04
C LEU A 663 -7.95 35.99 -0.75
N TRP A 664 -9.13 36.41 -0.29
CA TRP A 664 -10.38 36.15 -0.99
C TRP A 664 -10.40 36.77 -2.39
N GLN A 665 -9.93 38.01 -2.56
CA GLN A 665 -9.82 38.68 -3.86
C GLN A 665 -8.78 38.08 -4.84
N ILE A 666 -7.92 37.19 -4.37
CA ILE A 666 -7.03 36.39 -5.23
C ILE A 666 -7.73 35.07 -5.55
N LEU A 667 -8.23 34.37 -4.53
CA LEU A 667 -8.95 33.10 -4.69
C LEU A 667 -10.21 33.23 -5.56
N GLN A 668 -11.05 34.26 -5.40
CA GLN A 668 -12.24 34.51 -6.23
C GLN A 668 -11.90 34.70 -7.73
N LYS A 669 -10.64 35.04 -8.08
CA LYS A 669 -10.20 35.28 -9.47
C LYS A 669 -9.48 34.10 -10.13
N PHE A 670 -8.94 33.16 -9.36
CA PHE A 670 -8.29 31.95 -9.89
C PHE A 670 -9.12 30.68 -9.61
N ASN A 671 -9.92 30.68 -8.54
CA ASN A 671 -10.92 29.67 -8.26
C ASN A 671 -12.24 30.06 -8.96
N SER A 672 -12.29 29.92 -10.27
CA SER A 672 -13.58 29.63 -10.92
C SER A 672 -14.02 28.25 -10.42
N PHE A 673 -14.78 28.19 -9.31
CA PHE A 673 -15.50 26.99 -8.90
C PHE A 673 -16.51 26.70 -10.03
N THR A 674 -16.17 25.78 -10.94
CA THR A 674 -16.84 25.60 -12.23
C THR A 674 -18.21 24.95 -12.07
N THR A 675 -19.19 25.75 -11.64
CA THR A 675 -20.66 25.55 -11.70
C THR A 675 -21.27 24.27 -11.09
N THR A 676 -20.46 23.32 -10.63
CA THR A 676 -20.89 22.09 -9.93
C THR A 676 -20.55 22.17 -8.44
N PRO A 677 -21.52 22.02 -7.51
CA PRO A 677 -21.29 22.13 -6.06
C PRO A 677 -20.67 20.84 -5.47
N SER A 678 -19.70 20.25 -6.16
CA SER A 678 -19.22 18.88 -5.94
C SER A 678 -17.70 18.76 -5.88
N GLN A 679 -17.01 19.82 -5.46
CA GLN A 679 -15.60 19.81 -5.04
C GLN A 679 -15.41 20.93 -3.99
N ASN A 680 -15.39 20.57 -2.70
CA ASN A 680 -15.13 21.53 -1.61
C ASN A 680 -13.62 21.72 -1.31
N SER A 681 -12.74 21.33 -2.24
CA SER A 681 -11.29 21.51 -2.14
C SER A 681 -10.86 22.96 -2.34
N ALA A 682 -9.70 23.32 -1.80
CA ALA A 682 -9.12 24.65 -1.97
C ALA A 682 -7.75 24.60 -2.67
N ASP A 683 -7.45 25.60 -3.49
CA ASP A 683 -6.17 25.68 -4.20
C ASP A 683 -5.03 26.09 -3.25
N TRP A 684 -4.48 25.10 -2.55
CA TRP A 684 -3.37 25.27 -1.60
C TRP A 684 -2.12 25.87 -2.27
N PHE A 685 -1.90 25.64 -3.57
CA PHE A 685 -0.80 26.26 -4.31
C PHE A 685 -1.02 27.77 -4.44
N VAL A 686 -2.19 28.21 -4.91
CA VAL A 686 -2.56 29.65 -4.98
C VAL A 686 -2.51 30.30 -3.60
N VAL A 687 -2.95 29.61 -2.55
CA VAL A 687 -2.85 30.07 -1.15
C VAL A 687 -1.39 30.31 -0.74
N ILE A 688 -0.52 29.31 -0.86
CA ILE A 688 0.88 29.41 -0.41
C ILE A 688 1.65 30.46 -1.22
N VAL A 689 1.46 30.49 -2.55
CA VAL A 689 2.06 31.52 -3.42
C VAL A 689 1.58 32.92 -3.04
N SER A 690 0.31 33.10 -2.68
CA SER A 690 -0.21 34.37 -2.18
C SER A 690 0.45 34.78 -0.86
N LEU A 691 0.56 33.86 0.10
CA LEU A 691 1.22 34.12 1.38
C LEU A 691 2.68 34.52 1.24
N ILE A 692 3.42 33.93 0.30
CA ILE A 692 4.81 34.30 -0.02
C ILE A 692 4.87 35.68 -0.70
N LEU A 693 4.13 35.88 -1.78
CA LEU A 693 4.26 37.09 -2.63
C LEU A 693 3.71 38.35 -1.96
N LEU A 694 2.74 38.24 -1.04
CA LEU A 694 2.29 39.37 -0.22
C LEU A 694 3.36 39.88 0.78
N GLN A 695 4.46 39.16 1.00
CA GLN A 695 5.60 39.65 1.80
C GLN A 695 6.62 40.47 1.00
N SER A 696 6.44 40.59 -0.33
CA SER A 696 7.32 41.35 -1.23
C SER A 696 7.33 42.85 -0.89
N HIS A 697 8.15 43.63 -1.61
CA HIS A 697 8.23 45.09 -1.39
C HIS A 697 6.96 45.85 -1.81
N ASP A 698 6.19 45.32 -2.76
CA ASP A 698 5.00 45.97 -3.33
C ASP A 698 3.71 45.58 -2.60
N GLN A 699 3.68 44.38 -1.98
CA GLN A 699 2.57 43.85 -1.16
C GLN A 699 1.19 43.80 -1.87
N SER A 700 1.14 44.01 -3.18
CA SER A 700 -0.10 44.11 -3.93
C SER A 700 -0.65 42.75 -4.34
N CYS A 701 -1.98 42.61 -4.30
CA CYS A 701 -2.69 41.48 -4.89
C CYS A 701 -2.45 41.37 -6.41
N ASP A 702 -2.09 42.47 -7.07
CA ASP A 702 -1.85 42.52 -8.52
C ASP A 702 -0.48 41.95 -8.91
N THR A 703 0.55 42.07 -8.06
CA THR A 703 1.80 41.30 -8.19
C THR A 703 1.51 39.79 -8.14
N VAL A 704 0.66 39.33 -7.20
CA VAL A 704 0.27 37.92 -7.11
C VAL A 704 -0.51 37.48 -8.36
N ARG A 705 -1.48 38.27 -8.82
CA ARG A 705 -2.27 38.00 -10.04
C ARG A 705 -1.38 37.95 -11.29
N GLN A 706 -0.41 38.85 -11.42
CA GLN A 706 0.52 38.86 -12.56
C GLN A 706 1.45 37.64 -12.54
N PHE A 707 1.93 37.23 -11.35
CA PHE A 707 2.72 36.01 -11.18
C PHE A 707 1.93 34.78 -11.63
N LEU A 708 0.75 34.54 -11.05
CA LEU A 708 -0.07 33.35 -11.31
C LEU A 708 -0.48 33.26 -12.80
N ARG A 709 -0.86 34.38 -13.42
CA ARG A 709 -1.14 34.45 -14.87
C ARG A 709 0.04 34.00 -15.72
N ARG A 710 1.22 34.61 -15.54
CA ARG A 710 2.44 34.26 -16.30
C ARG A 710 2.92 32.84 -16.00
N PHE A 711 2.78 32.38 -14.76
CA PHE A 711 3.14 31.02 -14.38
C PHE A 711 2.22 30.00 -15.08
N SER A 712 0.91 30.30 -15.21
CA SER A 712 -0.03 29.46 -15.97
C SER A 712 0.33 29.30 -17.45
N SER A 713 0.96 30.29 -18.10
CA SER A 713 1.49 30.11 -19.46
C SER A 713 2.72 29.19 -19.54
N SER A 714 3.32 28.78 -18.42
CA SER A 714 4.54 27.96 -18.42
C SER A 714 4.26 26.47 -18.24
N ALA A 715 5.00 25.64 -18.98
CA ALA A 715 5.01 24.20 -18.84
C ALA A 715 5.27 23.77 -17.37
N THR A 716 6.17 24.44 -16.64
CA THR A 716 6.46 24.18 -15.22
C THR A 716 5.20 24.17 -14.33
N SER A 717 4.18 24.96 -14.66
CA SER A 717 2.93 24.98 -13.89
C SER A 717 2.11 23.69 -14.01
N LEU A 718 2.24 22.91 -15.08
CA LEU A 718 1.55 21.62 -15.23
C LEU A 718 2.00 20.59 -14.18
N TYR A 719 3.18 20.76 -13.60
CA TYR A 719 3.78 19.87 -12.60
C TYR A 719 3.44 20.32 -11.17
N VAL A 720 3.68 21.61 -10.90
CA VAL A 720 3.63 22.15 -9.53
C VAL A 720 2.23 22.61 -9.12
N TRP A 721 1.39 23.03 -10.08
CA TRP A 721 0.05 23.54 -9.81
C TRP A 721 -0.99 22.41 -9.98
N ARG A 722 -1.15 21.55 -8.97
CA ARG A 722 -1.98 20.34 -9.07
C ARG A 722 -3.44 20.62 -9.47
N GLN A 723 -4.11 21.57 -8.81
CA GLN A 723 -5.53 21.88 -9.04
C GLN A 723 -5.83 22.67 -10.34
N ARG A 724 -4.88 22.74 -11.28
CA ARG A 724 -5.09 23.30 -12.63
C ARG A 724 -6.14 22.53 -13.47
N GLU A 725 -6.67 21.40 -12.97
CA GLU A 725 -7.77 20.65 -13.60
C GLU A 725 -9.03 21.50 -13.86
N ASN A 726 -9.29 22.54 -13.07
CA ASN A 726 -10.40 23.48 -13.30
C ASN A 726 -10.24 24.30 -14.61
N LEU A 727 -9.06 24.25 -15.24
CA LEU A 727 -8.73 24.94 -16.48
C LEU A 727 -8.69 23.98 -17.70
N LYS A 728 -9.20 22.74 -17.56
CA LYS A 728 -9.42 21.81 -18.69
C LYS A 728 -10.18 22.42 -19.89
N PRO A 729 -11.13 23.37 -19.76
CA PRO A 729 -11.73 24.03 -20.92
C PRO A 729 -10.77 24.87 -21.78
N LEU A 730 -9.59 25.21 -21.26
CA LEU A 730 -8.54 26.00 -21.95
C LEU A 730 -7.36 25.16 -22.44
N LEU A 731 -7.32 23.87 -22.08
CA LEU A 731 -6.25 22.94 -22.41
C LEU A 731 -6.86 21.73 -23.13
N ASN A 732 -6.49 21.49 -24.39
CA ASN A 732 -6.96 20.35 -25.18
C ASN A 732 -6.35 18.99 -24.72
N PHE A 733 -6.00 18.87 -23.44
CA PHE A 733 -5.23 17.79 -22.85
C PHE A 733 -5.61 17.59 -21.38
N ASP A 734 -5.72 16.33 -20.94
CA ASP A 734 -6.08 16.01 -19.56
C ASP A 734 -4.86 16.04 -18.63
N THR A 735 -4.77 17.11 -17.83
CA THR A 735 -3.73 17.34 -16.83
C THR A 735 -3.59 16.23 -15.78
N SER A 736 -4.61 15.38 -15.60
CA SER A 736 -4.52 14.19 -14.74
C SER A 736 -3.31 13.31 -15.10
N LYS A 737 -3.00 13.16 -16.40
CA LYS A 737 -1.92 12.33 -16.92
C LYS A 737 -0.54 12.81 -16.53
N ILE A 738 -0.36 14.11 -16.34
CA ILE A 738 0.91 14.68 -15.87
C ILE A 738 1.10 14.38 -14.38
N HIS A 739 0.03 14.39 -13.59
CA HIS A 739 0.07 13.95 -12.19
C HIS A 739 0.36 12.45 -12.10
N THR A 740 -0.30 11.62 -12.90
CA THR A 740 -0.03 10.18 -13.00
C THR A 740 1.42 9.89 -13.42
N PHE A 741 1.97 10.66 -14.37
CA PHE A 741 3.37 10.58 -14.79
C PHE A 741 4.33 10.90 -13.63
N ILE A 742 4.08 11.98 -12.87
CA ILE A 742 4.91 12.38 -11.71
C ILE A 742 4.91 11.27 -10.65
N LEU A 743 3.74 10.74 -10.31
CA LEU A 743 3.58 9.67 -9.31
C LEU A 743 4.30 8.38 -9.77
N HIS A 744 4.12 7.99 -11.04
CA HIS A 744 4.83 6.85 -11.61
C HIS A 744 6.35 7.02 -11.59
N TYR A 745 6.86 8.22 -11.90
CA TYR A 745 8.29 8.53 -11.84
C TYR A 745 8.83 8.56 -10.40
N ILE A 746 8.02 8.90 -9.40
CA ILE A 746 8.37 8.76 -7.98
C ILE A 746 8.54 7.28 -7.64
N GLU A 747 7.55 6.42 -7.92
CA GLU A 747 7.65 4.99 -7.62
C GLU A 747 8.77 4.28 -8.39
N PHE A 748 8.95 4.59 -9.67
CA PHE A 748 10.04 4.05 -10.49
C PHE A 748 11.43 4.36 -9.89
N ILE A 749 11.64 5.59 -9.39
CA ILE A 749 12.91 5.96 -8.77
C ILE A 749 13.03 5.36 -7.36
N ILE A 750 11.95 5.26 -6.57
CA ILE A 750 11.98 4.54 -5.27
C ILE A 750 12.35 3.07 -5.48
N GLN A 751 11.77 2.38 -6.47
CA GLN A 751 12.10 0.99 -6.79
C GLN A 751 13.58 0.82 -7.19
N ALA A 752 14.18 1.82 -7.85
CA ALA A 752 15.54 1.76 -8.37
C ALA A 752 16.64 2.29 -7.42
N GLU A 753 16.30 3.16 -6.46
CA GLU A 753 17.24 3.82 -5.54
C GLU A 753 17.03 3.44 -4.07
N LEU A 754 15.84 2.99 -3.70
CA LEU A 754 15.40 2.68 -2.33
C LEU A 754 14.59 1.36 -2.29
N PRO A 755 15.14 0.22 -2.76
CA PRO A 755 14.37 -1.02 -2.94
C PRO A 755 13.78 -1.57 -1.63
N LEU A 756 14.43 -1.34 -0.49
CA LEU A 756 13.91 -1.72 0.83
C LEU A 756 12.64 -0.93 1.19
N VAL A 757 12.60 0.37 0.88
CA VAL A 757 11.41 1.22 1.02
C VAL A 757 10.29 0.73 0.09
N TYR A 758 10.60 0.43 -1.16
CA TYR A 758 9.62 -0.12 -2.12
C TYR A 758 8.97 -1.42 -1.61
N SER A 759 9.78 -2.36 -1.11
CA SER A 759 9.27 -3.60 -0.52
C SER A 759 8.44 -3.37 0.76
N ALA A 760 8.80 -2.41 1.61
CA ALA A 760 8.02 -2.07 2.81
C ALA A 760 6.60 -1.58 2.47
N PHE A 761 6.47 -0.75 1.42
CA PHE A 761 5.16 -0.33 0.89
C PHE A 761 4.36 -1.51 0.32
N ARG A 762 4.99 -2.35 -0.52
CA ARG A 762 4.38 -3.58 -1.05
C ARG A 762 3.82 -4.48 0.06
N LEU A 763 4.64 -4.79 1.08
CA LEU A 763 4.25 -5.63 2.21
C LEU A 763 3.14 -5.03 3.07
N SER A 764 3.07 -3.70 3.17
CA SER A 764 2.03 -2.98 3.90
C SER A 764 0.72 -2.82 3.12
N GLY A 765 0.68 -3.18 1.83
CA GLY A 765 -0.49 -3.00 0.96
C GLY A 765 -0.85 -1.54 0.67
N TYR A 766 0.12 -0.63 0.81
CA TYR A 766 -0.07 0.83 0.72
C TYR A 766 0.99 1.44 -0.22
N THR A 767 0.77 2.62 -0.81
CA THR A 767 1.54 3.06 -2.00
C THR A 767 2.25 4.40 -1.80
N PRO A 768 3.49 4.58 -2.30
CA PRO A 768 4.16 5.87 -2.30
C PRO A 768 3.38 6.95 -3.06
N SER A 769 2.66 6.57 -4.13
CA SER A 769 1.85 7.51 -4.90
C SER A 769 0.71 8.10 -4.07
N GLN A 770 -0.03 7.29 -3.31
CA GLN A 770 -1.16 7.77 -2.50
C GLN A 770 -0.71 8.74 -1.40
N VAL A 771 0.47 8.53 -0.82
CA VAL A 771 1.14 9.47 0.10
C VAL A 771 1.52 10.77 -0.60
N CYS A 772 2.16 10.66 -1.78
CA CYS A 772 2.57 11.83 -2.57
C CYS A 772 1.38 12.66 -3.07
N GLN A 773 0.19 12.07 -3.26
CA GLN A 773 -1.00 12.83 -3.64
C GLN A 773 -1.40 13.86 -2.58
N ASP A 774 -1.35 13.52 -1.29
CA ASP A 774 -1.66 14.46 -0.21
C ASP A 774 -0.52 15.47 0.01
N TRP A 775 0.73 14.99 0.07
CA TRP A 775 1.91 15.85 0.21
C TRP A 775 1.96 16.95 -0.86
N LEU A 776 1.78 16.60 -2.12
CA LEU A 776 1.75 17.55 -3.24
C LEU A 776 0.43 18.34 -3.28
N GLY A 777 -0.70 17.72 -2.91
CA GLY A 777 -2.02 18.34 -2.88
C GLY A 777 -2.10 19.55 -1.97
N GLN A 778 -1.59 19.45 -0.75
CA GLN A 778 -1.57 20.54 0.23
C GLN A 778 -0.21 21.26 0.35
N CYS A 779 0.67 21.14 -0.67
CA CYS A 779 1.98 21.80 -0.72
C CYS A 779 2.83 21.58 0.55
N PHE A 780 2.84 20.34 1.07
CA PHE A 780 3.49 19.91 2.30
C PHE A 780 3.05 20.63 3.60
N LEU A 781 1.93 21.35 3.61
CA LEU A 781 1.30 21.80 4.86
C LEU A 781 1.06 20.61 5.80
N ASN A 782 1.21 20.85 7.11
CA ASN A 782 1.25 19.86 8.20
C ASN A 782 2.46 18.91 8.20
N TYR A 783 3.15 18.71 7.08
CA TYR A 783 4.29 17.79 6.97
C TYR A 783 5.65 18.50 7.12
N LEU A 784 5.81 19.69 6.53
CA LEU A 784 7.03 20.50 6.57
C LEU A 784 6.85 21.83 7.30
N ASP A 785 7.95 22.36 7.83
CA ASP A 785 8.02 23.74 8.31
C ASP A 785 8.00 24.74 7.14
N TRP A 786 7.46 25.94 7.35
CA TRP A 786 7.34 26.99 6.34
C TRP A 786 8.60 27.28 5.50
N PRO A 787 9.84 27.31 6.05
CA PRO A 787 11.04 27.54 5.24
C PRO A 787 11.30 26.42 4.24
N GLU A 788 11.02 25.17 4.60
CA GLU A 788 11.20 24.01 3.71
C GLU A 788 10.10 23.98 2.63
N ILE A 789 8.87 24.41 2.94
CA ILE A 789 7.81 24.65 1.93
C ILE A 789 8.24 25.75 0.93
N CYS A 790 8.89 26.82 1.41
CA CYS A 790 9.44 27.86 0.52
C CYS A 790 10.58 27.33 -0.36
N LEU A 791 11.46 26.47 0.18
CA LEU A 791 12.58 25.88 -0.56
C LEU A 791 12.11 24.83 -1.59
N TYR A 792 11.08 24.04 -1.27
CA TYR A 792 10.38 23.17 -2.22
C TYR A 792 9.92 23.96 -3.45
N LEU A 793 9.16 25.04 -3.24
CA LEU A 793 8.66 25.87 -4.35
C LEU A 793 9.77 26.56 -5.15
N ILE A 794 10.87 26.99 -4.51
CA ILE A 794 12.04 27.50 -5.25
C ILE A 794 12.68 26.38 -6.07
N ASN A 795 12.90 25.18 -5.53
CA ASN A 795 13.53 24.09 -6.28
C ASN A 795 12.75 23.76 -7.56
N CYS A 796 11.44 23.58 -7.47
CA CYS A 796 10.60 23.23 -8.61
C CYS A 796 10.50 24.34 -9.68
N ILE A 797 10.70 25.61 -9.31
CA ILE A 797 10.58 26.77 -10.22
C ILE A 797 11.93 27.26 -10.76
N LEU A 798 12.99 27.22 -9.95
CA LEU A 798 14.33 27.69 -10.30
C LEU A 798 15.23 26.57 -10.84
N LEU A 799 15.22 25.38 -10.24
CA LEU A 799 16.07 24.25 -10.68
C LEU A 799 15.38 23.44 -11.79
N GLY A 800 14.06 23.22 -11.64
CA GLY A 800 13.14 22.77 -12.69
C GLY A 800 12.03 21.86 -12.14
N ALA A 801 10.98 21.65 -12.94
CA ALA A 801 9.77 20.92 -12.52
C ALA A 801 10.04 19.48 -12.04
N ASP A 802 11.05 18.84 -12.62
CA ASP A 802 11.55 17.50 -12.25
C ASP A 802 12.04 17.40 -10.80
N TYR A 803 12.44 18.50 -10.15
CA TYR A 803 12.78 18.49 -8.73
C TYR A 803 11.60 18.12 -7.82
N GLN A 804 10.35 18.21 -8.28
CA GLN A 804 9.20 17.74 -7.52
C GLN A 804 9.27 16.22 -7.25
N VAL A 805 9.73 15.45 -8.25
CA VAL A 805 9.97 14.00 -8.10
C VAL A 805 11.15 13.77 -7.14
N TYR A 806 12.28 14.44 -7.38
CA TYR A 806 13.49 14.25 -6.59
C TYR A 806 13.31 14.66 -5.11
N PHE A 807 12.46 15.64 -4.83
CA PHE A 807 12.12 16.08 -3.48
C PHE A 807 11.31 15.02 -2.72
N CYS A 808 10.28 14.43 -3.34
CA CYS A 808 9.54 13.30 -2.75
C CYS A 808 10.45 12.08 -2.51
N VAL A 809 11.27 11.69 -3.49
CA VAL A 809 12.22 10.57 -3.34
C VAL A 809 13.24 10.86 -2.21
N ALA A 810 13.71 12.10 -2.08
CA ALA A 810 14.60 12.48 -1.00
C ALA A 810 13.93 12.48 0.39
N ILE A 811 12.62 12.74 0.48
CA ILE A 811 11.86 12.56 1.72
C ILE A 811 11.78 11.07 2.06
N PHE A 812 11.47 10.18 1.11
CA PHE A 812 11.48 8.74 1.37
C PHE A 812 12.85 8.20 1.81
N LYS A 813 13.95 8.73 1.24
CA LYS A 813 15.31 8.41 1.72
C LYS A 813 15.59 8.91 3.14
N HIS A 814 15.09 10.09 3.50
CA HIS A 814 15.17 10.60 4.88
C HIS A 814 14.36 9.76 5.88
N LEU A 815 13.24 9.20 5.43
CA LEU A 815 12.34 8.36 6.23
C LEU A 815 12.71 6.87 6.26
N GLU A 816 13.71 6.41 5.50
CA GLU A 816 13.97 4.98 5.21
C GLU A 816 13.97 4.09 6.46
N ALA A 817 14.75 4.43 7.48
CA ALA A 817 14.82 3.67 8.74
C ALA A 817 13.47 3.67 9.51
N SER A 818 12.72 4.78 9.46
CA SER A 818 11.40 4.88 10.09
C SER A 818 10.34 4.08 9.34
N ILE A 819 10.39 4.07 8.00
CA ILE A 819 9.49 3.28 7.15
C ILE A 819 9.69 1.79 7.39
N LEU A 820 10.95 1.34 7.44
CA LEU A 820 11.27 -0.07 7.72
C LEU A 820 10.80 -0.48 9.12
N LYS A 821 11.00 0.38 10.12
CA LYS A 821 10.48 0.16 11.47
C LYS A 821 8.94 0.09 11.50
N SER A 822 8.23 1.08 10.96
CA SER A 822 6.76 1.10 10.98
C SER A 822 6.13 0.02 10.08
N CYS A 823 6.87 -0.54 9.12
CA CYS A 823 6.46 -1.74 8.39
C CYS A 823 6.49 -2.99 9.30
N GLN A 824 7.54 -3.15 10.13
CA GLN A 824 7.65 -4.23 11.11
C GLN A 824 6.59 -4.10 12.23
N GLU A 825 6.27 -2.88 12.65
CA GLU A 825 5.20 -2.58 13.61
C GLU A 825 3.78 -2.61 12.97
N HIS A 826 3.68 -2.86 11.65
CA HIS A 826 2.45 -2.80 10.84
C HIS A 826 1.71 -1.43 10.83
N THR A 827 2.35 -0.36 11.32
CA THR A 827 1.80 1.00 11.45
C THR A 827 2.05 1.94 10.26
N LEU A 828 2.66 1.45 9.17
CA LEU A 828 3.21 2.30 8.10
C LEU A 828 2.24 3.34 7.51
N LEU A 829 0.98 2.99 7.23
CA LEU A 829 -0.02 3.95 6.73
C LEU A 829 -0.28 5.08 7.74
N ILE A 830 -0.45 4.73 9.01
CA ILE A 830 -0.75 5.66 10.09
C ILE A 830 0.43 6.61 10.30
N PHE A 831 1.64 6.06 10.37
CA PHE A 831 2.89 6.80 10.46
C PHE A 831 3.02 7.85 9.34
N LEU A 832 2.84 7.46 8.08
CA LEU A 832 3.03 8.36 6.93
C LEU A 832 1.92 9.42 6.78
N LYS A 833 0.75 9.20 7.40
CA LYS A 833 -0.38 10.14 7.41
C LYS A 833 -0.29 11.15 8.55
N GLU A 834 -0.03 10.69 9.78
CA GLU A 834 -0.17 11.51 10.98
C GLU A 834 1.13 12.13 11.50
N GLU A 835 2.29 11.54 11.19
CA GLU A 835 3.58 12.05 11.70
C GLU A 835 4.22 13.08 10.74
N PRO A 836 4.62 14.27 11.24
CA PRO A 836 5.29 15.28 10.43
C PRO A 836 6.75 14.87 10.12
N LEU A 837 7.33 15.47 9.07
CA LEU A 837 8.65 15.12 8.53
C LEU A 837 9.81 15.67 9.40
N ARG A 838 9.90 15.18 10.64
CA ARG A 838 10.89 15.64 11.63
C ARG A 838 12.32 15.45 11.11
N GLY A 839 13.12 16.51 11.25
CA GLY A 839 14.54 16.50 10.91
C GLY A 839 14.86 16.64 9.41
N PHE A 840 13.89 16.57 8.50
CA PHE A 840 14.17 16.78 7.07
C PHE A 840 14.66 18.22 6.83
N THR A 841 15.71 18.38 6.01
CA THR A 841 16.12 19.69 5.48
C THR A 841 16.53 19.59 4.02
N THR A 842 16.08 20.55 3.21
CA THR A 842 16.45 20.68 1.79
C THR A 842 17.97 20.74 1.61
N LYS A 843 18.69 21.34 2.57
CA LYS A 843 20.15 21.48 2.52
C LYS A 843 20.88 20.13 2.49
N GLN A 844 20.42 19.14 3.26
CA GLN A 844 21.04 17.82 3.31
C GLN A 844 20.71 17.01 2.04
N SER A 845 19.42 16.99 1.66
CA SER A 845 18.92 16.25 0.50
C SER A 845 19.38 16.80 -0.87
N LEU A 846 19.77 18.08 -0.96
CA LEU A 846 20.21 18.72 -2.21
C LEU A 846 21.33 17.97 -2.95
N SER A 847 22.24 17.33 -2.20
CA SER A 847 23.33 16.52 -2.75
C SER A 847 22.81 15.29 -3.51
N PHE A 848 21.86 14.55 -2.92
CA PHE A 848 21.20 13.40 -3.51
C PHE A 848 20.23 13.81 -4.63
N MET A 849 19.48 14.90 -4.48
CA MET A 849 18.60 15.40 -5.55
C MET A 849 19.39 15.75 -6.83
N SER A 850 20.61 16.28 -6.71
CA SER A 850 21.48 16.53 -7.88
C SER A 850 22.10 15.25 -8.47
N GLN A 851 22.18 14.15 -7.72
CA GLN A 851 22.53 12.83 -8.27
C GLN A 851 21.38 12.24 -9.08
N LEU A 852 20.15 12.35 -8.56
CA LEU A 852 18.93 11.95 -9.29
C LEU A 852 18.73 12.77 -10.57
N GLU A 853 19.00 14.08 -10.51
CA GLU A 853 19.01 14.98 -11.68
C GLU A 853 19.92 14.43 -12.79
N LEU A 854 21.18 14.13 -12.47
CA LEU A 854 22.17 13.62 -13.43
C LEU A 854 21.80 12.25 -14.02
N LYS A 855 21.10 11.40 -13.26
CA LYS A 855 20.75 10.03 -13.67
C LYS A 855 19.42 9.93 -14.44
N TYR A 856 18.41 10.73 -14.08
CA TYR A 856 17.04 10.55 -14.58
C TYR A 856 16.52 11.68 -15.46
N ARG A 857 17.03 12.92 -15.34
CA ARG A 857 16.45 14.11 -16.01
C ARG A 857 16.38 13.98 -17.53
N SER A 858 17.41 13.37 -18.15
CA SER A 858 17.48 13.19 -19.61
C SER A 858 16.46 12.23 -20.20
N ASN A 859 15.85 11.37 -19.36
CA ASN A 859 14.84 10.40 -19.78
C ASN A 859 13.46 10.91 -19.39
N MET A 860 13.32 11.38 -18.14
CA MET A 860 12.11 12.04 -17.66
C MET A 860 11.65 13.15 -18.60
N LEU A 861 12.54 14.06 -19.02
CA LEU A 861 12.15 15.16 -19.94
C LEU A 861 11.80 14.70 -21.37
N LYS A 862 12.21 13.50 -21.82
CA LYS A 862 11.83 12.94 -23.13
C LYS A 862 10.46 12.27 -23.06
N ASP A 863 10.28 11.37 -22.10
CA ASP A 863 9.00 10.68 -21.89
C ASP A 863 7.90 11.69 -21.60
N LEU A 864 8.24 12.78 -20.90
CA LEU A 864 7.35 13.88 -20.61
C LEU A 864 6.90 14.65 -21.86
N GLN A 865 7.73 14.74 -22.91
CA GLN A 865 7.30 15.29 -24.20
C GLN A 865 6.26 14.42 -24.90
N THR A 866 6.11 13.13 -24.54
CA THR A 866 5.01 12.29 -25.04
C THR A 866 3.73 12.42 -24.19
N VAL A 867 3.76 13.23 -23.12
CA VAL A 867 2.63 13.49 -22.20
C VAL A 867 2.32 15.00 -22.13
N GLN A 868 3.03 15.83 -22.90
CA GLN A 868 2.71 17.25 -23.10
C GLN A 868 1.84 17.45 -24.37
N PRO A 869 1.04 18.53 -24.44
CA PRO A 869 0.23 18.88 -25.62
C PRO A 869 1.04 19.47 -26.78
#